data_AF-A0A3D4EX50-F1
#
_entry.id   AF-A0A3D4EX50-F1
#
_cell.length_a   1.000
_cell.length_b   1.000
_cell.length_c   1.000
_cell.angle_alpha   90.00
_cell.angle_beta   90.00
_cell.angle_gamma   90.00
#
_symmetry.space_group_name_H-M   'P 1'
#
loop_
_entity.id
_entity.type
_entity.pdbx_description
1 polymer ?
#
loop_
_entity_poly.entity_id
_entity_poly.type
_entity_poly.pdbx_seq_one_letter_code
_entity_poly.pdbx_strand_id
1 'polypeptide(L)'
;SISVAATACQRITDGKIQNNGFDWSPVLLWQPHTLAFNHIAKHDPDVFLALGDQIYEGQPTPEDSGTNFNRHHDYLYKWYLWVLQAREITKDRPTICIPDDHDVYQGNLWGEGGIFTNNQNTGGYDEPASWVKMVERTQALHLPDSDPYNPTQPAPPVAQGIPTYFTGMIYGGVGFAILEDRKFKTGSSNPPSDPNQQFLLGNRQKSFLRTWAEDWDDQELKCVVSQSPFGNIRTHAGSGYGFNLNDRDTNGWPTHRRNEAWELLRLSRMFQIAGDQHLSSFVQHGINRAADAGFSYTTPALANFFPRAWDPINNSAGRATSISPYKGDFFFNGEGTLPSGEPNLRSQFPHHLRVLAAGNTHQYYNETRNISPANLHDRGAGYGIIHMNKANRRITFETWPLHVDPDYPSTGSQFKDWPLTISQTDNDGRIPTGYLPVISTDYNPPPVLKVYDETTDELIYAIRTRDNLVRPPIYDNAKTYRIELSDGRIFTNQIPVTLPDDASINSFDALIPRITPGQSSLLRWDINSGATITLNEDNVRSFTIDGIGFMEVSPLETTTYTLTINGTISQAIEVQVLQLPPIIDPTAATNNSQTTFSSPYQAGARAEQFMIVKSTDLINWSPLPAASFSRQINGTTITAKLSSFLTSDPSVFYRAEWKIGISR
;
A
#
# COMPACT_ATOMS: atom_id res chain seq x y z
N SER A 1 -2.59 -10.02 -1.73
CA SER A 1 -1.94 -8.81 -1.19
C SER A 1 -0.57 -8.68 -1.82
N ILE A 2 0.05 -7.51 -1.78
CA ILE A 2 1.49 -7.37 -2.03
C ILE A 2 2.19 -6.83 -0.79
N SER A 3 3.44 -7.22 -0.57
CA SER A 3 4.34 -6.68 0.46
C SER A 3 5.46 -5.87 -0.19
N VAL A 4 5.84 -4.77 0.45
CA VAL A 4 6.90 -3.87 -0.04
C VAL A 4 7.87 -3.60 1.08
N ALA A 5 9.16 -3.83 0.86
CA ALA A 5 10.21 -3.40 1.78
C ALA A 5 10.78 -2.05 1.34
N ALA A 6 11.04 -1.16 2.29
CA ALA A 6 11.57 0.17 2.01
C ALA A 6 12.80 0.47 2.87
N THR A 7 13.82 1.05 2.23
CA THR A 7 15.06 1.52 2.86
C THR A 7 15.48 2.87 2.29
N ALA A 8 16.16 3.67 3.11
CA ALA A 8 16.78 4.94 2.73
C ALA A 8 18.01 5.19 3.60
N CYS A 9 18.86 6.14 3.20
CA CYS A 9 19.89 6.72 4.06
C CYS A 9 20.84 5.67 4.67
N GLN A 10 21.62 5.04 3.78
CA GLN A 10 22.38 3.82 4.07
C GLN A 10 23.84 4.12 4.43
N ARG A 11 24.08 4.95 5.45
CA ARG A 11 25.45 5.26 5.87
C ARG A 11 26.21 4.00 6.29
N ILE A 12 27.48 3.91 5.91
CA ILE A 12 28.28 2.69 6.09
C ILE A 12 29.20 2.69 7.32
N THR A 13 29.53 3.85 7.89
CA THR A 13 30.40 3.98 9.07
C THR A 13 30.03 5.16 9.96
N ASP A 14 30.27 5.07 11.27
CA ASP A 14 30.19 6.22 12.19
C ASP A 14 31.57 6.89 12.33
N GLY A 15 31.91 7.73 11.36
CA GLY A 15 33.22 8.42 11.29
C GLY A 15 33.81 8.43 9.89
N LYS A 16 35.11 8.70 9.77
CA LYS A 16 35.85 8.63 8.50
C LYS A 16 36.92 7.54 8.60
N ILE A 17 36.91 6.59 7.66
CA ILE A 17 37.83 5.44 7.69
C ILE A 17 39.29 5.87 7.54
N GLN A 18 39.57 6.97 6.83
CA GLN A 18 40.93 7.48 6.61
C GLN A 18 41.56 8.14 7.85
N ASN A 19 40.85 8.23 8.97
CA ASN A 19 41.43 8.73 10.20
C ASN A 19 42.44 7.71 10.77
N ASN A 20 43.65 8.16 11.12
CA ASN A 20 44.64 7.32 11.79
C ASN A 20 44.06 6.74 13.08
N GLY A 21 44.04 5.40 13.20
CA GLY A 21 43.45 4.71 14.35
C GLY A 21 41.93 4.54 14.28
N PHE A 22 41.32 4.58 13.09
CA PHE A 22 39.90 4.23 12.91
C PHE A 22 39.60 2.86 13.53
N ASP A 23 38.51 2.80 14.31
CA ASP A 23 38.05 1.54 14.91
C ASP A 23 37.32 0.70 13.86
N TRP A 24 37.94 -0.40 13.46
CA TRP A 24 37.38 -1.35 12.49
C TRP A 24 36.39 -2.34 13.11
N SER A 25 36.06 -2.20 14.39
CA SER A 25 35.03 -3.02 15.03
C SER A 25 33.63 -2.69 14.48
N PRO A 26 32.65 -3.59 14.69
CA PRO A 26 31.25 -3.31 14.35
C PRO A 26 30.65 -2.07 15.02
N VAL A 27 31.35 -1.44 15.98
CA VAL A 27 30.92 -0.19 16.62
C VAL A 27 30.94 0.97 15.63
N LEU A 28 32.00 1.12 14.82
CA LEU A 28 32.09 2.21 13.83
C LEU A 28 31.97 1.74 12.38
N LEU A 29 32.16 0.44 12.09
CA LEU A 29 31.95 -0.13 10.77
C LEU A 29 30.61 -0.88 10.70
N TRP A 30 29.63 -0.31 10.00
CA TRP A 30 28.28 -0.88 9.88
C TRP A 30 28.09 -1.67 8.58
N GLN A 31 28.93 -1.40 7.58
CA GLN A 31 28.92 -2.15 6.34
C GLN A 31 29.64 -3.52 6.46
N PRO A 32 29.11 -4.59 5.84
CA PRO A 32 27.80 -4.67 5.18
C PRO A 32 26.67 -4.72 6.21
N HIS A 33 25.56 -4.04 5.88
CA HIS A 33 24.32 -3.99 6.69
C HIS A 33 23.56 -5.32 6.72
N THR A 34 24.28 -6.42 6.95
CA THR A 34 23.82 -7.81 6.79
C THR A 34 22.64 -8.13 7.70
N LEU A 35 22.64 -7.59 8.92
CA LEU A 35 21.53 -7.76 9.86
C LEU A 35 20.22 -7.22 9.26
N ALA A 36 20.25 -6.01 8.71
CA ALA A 36 19.08 -5.37 8.11
C ALA A 36 18.55 -6.17 6.91
N PHE A 37 19.41 -6.48 5.94
CA PHE A 37 19.01 -7.19 4.73
C PHE A 37 18.57 -8.63 5.01
N ASN A 38 19.16 -9.32 5.99
CA ASN A 38 18.69 -10.64 6.43
C ASN A 38 17.29 -10.56 7.05
N HIS A 39 17.02 -9.56 7.89
CA HIS A 39 15.69 -9.39 8.48
C HIS A 39 14.65 -8.97 7.44
N ILE A 40 15.00 -8.09 6.49
CA ILE A 40 14.13 -7.76 5.35
C ILE A 40 13.81 -9.01 4.54
N ALA A 41 14.78 -9.89 4.27
CA ALA A 41 14.56 -11.12 3.51
C ALA A 41 13.54 -12.06 4.17
N LYS A 42 13.47 -12.08 5.51
CA LYS A 42 12.52 -12.91 6.27
C LYS A 42 11.07 -12.47 6.12
N HIS A 43 10.83 -11.19 5.84
CA HIS A 43 9.50 -10.68 5.52
C HIS A 43 9.02 -11.08 4.12
N ASP A 44 9.94 -11.61 3.28
CA ASP A 44 9.71 -11.99 1.90
C ASP A 44 8.94 -10.93 1.08
N PRO A 45 9.50 -9.71 0.93
CA PRO A 45 8.83 -8.64 0.22
C PRO A 45 8.69 -8.94 -1.27
N ASP A 46 7.52 -8.63 -1.84
CA ASP A 46 7.28 -8.74 -3.28
C ASP A 46 8.03 -7.65 -4.08
N VAL A 47 8.19 -6.45 -3.50
CA VAL A 47 8.88 -5.30 -4.12
C VAL A 47 9.85 -4.69 -3.12
N PHE A 48 11.02 -4.25 -3.59
CA PHE A 48 12.00 -3.53 -2.78
C PHE A 48 12.13 -2.06 -3.23
N LEU A 49 12.10 -1.14 -2.28
CA LEU A 49 12.29 0.29 -2.50
C LEU A 49 13.61 0.77 -1.87
N ALA A 50 14.45 1.38 -2.69
CA ALA A 50 15.63 2.13 -2.27
C ALA A 50 15.39 3.62 -2.57
N LEU A 51 15.04 4.38 -1.54
CA LEU A 51 14.38 5.69 -1.64
C LEU A 51 15.34 6.89 -1.61
N GLY A 52 16.59 6.69 -1.98
CA GLY A 52 17.64 7.71 -1.92
C GLY A 52 18.68 7.45 -0.85
N ASP A 53 19.79 8.17 -0.99
CA ASP A 53 20.97 8.10 -0.13
C ASP A 53 21.48 6.65 -0.03
N GLN A 54 21.59 5.97 -1.18
CA GLN A 54 22.26 4.67 -1.22
C GLN A 54 23.75 4.83 -0.90
N ILE A 55 24.32 5.99 -1.25
CA ILE A 55 25.70 6.37 -0.91
C ILE A 55 25.74 7.75 -0.22
N TYR A 56 26.86 8.03 0.45
CA TYR A 56 27.18 9.34 0.98
C TYR A 56 28.55 9.77 0.45
N GLU A 57 28.65 10.97 -0.11
CA GLU A 57 29.85 11.54 -0.74
C GLU A 57 31.07 11.48 0.16
N GLY A 58 30.90 11.73 1.45
CA GLY A 58 31.97 11.71 2.44
C GLY A 58 32.32 10.34 3.02
N GLN A 59 31.73 9.24 2.53
CA GLN A 59 31.87 7.89 3.12
C GLN A 59 32.12 6.81 2.06
N PRO A 60 32.97 5.80 2.33
CA PRO A 60 33.76 5.60 3.56
C PRO A 60 34.97 6.52 3.65
N THR A 61 35.43 6.98 2.49
CA THR A 61 36.46 8.00 2.35
C THR A 61 35.83 9.33 1.99
N PRO A 62 36.53 10.46 2.22
CA PRO A 62 36.14 11.73 1.62
C PRO A 62 35.93 11.59 0.11
N GLU A 63 35.05 12.43 -0.40
CA GLU A 63 34.79 12.62 -1.83
C GLU A 63 36.08 12.97 -2.58
N ASP A 64 36.30 12.33 -3.73
CA ASP A 64 37.41 12.66 -4.65
C ASP A 64 36.86 13.10 -6.02
N SER A 65 36.44 14.36 -6.09
CA SER A 65 35.91 15.01 -7.30
C SER A 65 36.94 15.84 -8.07
N GLY A 66 38.23 15.74 -7.71
CA GLY A 66 39.31 16.59 -8.25
C GLY A 66 39.58 16.41 -9.75
N THR A 67 39.22 15.25 -10.31
CA THR A 67 39.19 15.02 -11.76
C THR A 67 37.96 14.21 -12.13
N ASN A 68 37.56 14.23 -13.41
CA ASN A 68 36.49 13.34 -13.89
C ASN A 68 36.82 11.87 -13.61
N PHE A 69 38.05 11.43 -13.85
CA PHE A 69 38.43 10.03 -13.60
C PHE A 69 38.24 9.63 -12.13
N ASN A 70 38.74 10.45 -11.20
CA ASN A 70 38.60 10.22 -9.77
C ASN A 70 37.14 10.18 -9.35
N ARG A 71 36.34 11.17 -9.77
CA ARG A 71 34.92 11.26 -9.42
C ARG A 71 34.13 10.02 -9.83
N HIS A 72 34.38 9.50 -11.03
CA HIS A 72 33.71 8.28 -11.50
C HIS A 72 34.15 7.06 -10.68
N HIS A 73 35.45 6.94 -10.35
CA HIS A 73 35.95 5.82 -9.55
C HIS A 73 35.47 5.87 -8.11
N ASP A 74 35.48 7.06 -7.50
CA ASP A 74 35.01 7.33 -6.15
C ASP A 74 33.52 6.99 -6.01
N TYR A 75 32.71 7.40 -6.99
CA TYR A 75 31.31 6.99 -7.08
C TYR A 75 31.16 5.47 -7.24
N LEU A 76 31.82 4.88 -8.24
CA LEU A 76 31.58 3.48 -8.60
C LEU A 76 31.91 2.51 -7.45
N TYR A 77 32.98 2.75 -6.69
CA TYR A 77 33.28 1.86 -5.56
C TYR A 77 32.22 1.98 -4.45
N LYS A 78 31.74 3.19 -4.13
CA LYS A 78 30.66 3.40 -3.14
C LYS A 78 29.36 2.74 -3.62
N TRP A 79 29.06 2.86 -4.90
CA TRP A 79 27.93 2.18 -5.52
C TRP A 79 28.07 0.65 -5.41
N TYR A 80 29.24 0.08 -5.69
CA TYR A 80 29.48 -1.36 -5.54
C TYR A 80 29.28 -1.84 -4.10
N LEU A 81 29.68 -1.04 -3.11
CA LEU A 81 29.46 -1.33 -1.69
C LEU A 81 27.96 -1.49 -1.37
N TRP A 82 27.11 -0.61 -1.92
CA TRP A 82 25.66 -0.72 -1.81
C TRP A 82 25.09 -1.94 -2.56
N VAL A 83 25.52 -2.16 -3.81
CA VAL A 83 25.06 -3.32 -4.60
C VAL A 83 25.37 -4.63 -3.87
N LEU A 84 26.57 -4.74 -3.27
CA LEU A 84 26.96 -5.93 -2.53
C LEU A 84 26.07 -6.20 -1.32
N GLN A 85 25.63 -5.19 -0.57
CA GLN A 85 24.76 -5.42 0.59
C GLN A 85 23.30 -5.72 0.18
N ALA A 86 22.80 -5.09 -0.89
CA ALA A 86 21.40 -5.24 -1.31
C ALA A 86 21.15 -6.47 -2.20
N ARG A 87 22.20 -7.07 -2.77
CA ARG A 87 22.13 -8.13 -3.80
C ARG A 87 21.17 -9.28 -3.50
N GLU A 88 21.05 -9.70 -2.25
CA GLU A 88 20.22 -10.87 -1.91
C GLU A 88 18.73 -10.57 -2.04
N ILE A 89 18.34 -9.31 -1.86
CA ILE A 89 16.98 -8.84 -2.10
C ILE A 89 16.80 -8.49 -3.57
N THR A 90 17.75 -7.77 -4.18
CA THR A 90 17.58 -7.21 -5.53
C THR A 90 17.80 -8.22 -6.67
N LYS A 91 18.30 -9.43 -6.39
CA LYS A 91 18.58 -10.44 -7.43
C LYS A 91 17.33 -11.03 -8.08
N ASP A 92 16.22 -11.07 -7.36
CA ASP A 92 15.00 -11.80 -7.73
C ASP A 92 13.70 -11.03 -7.40
N ARG A 93 13.78 -9.85 -6.79
CA ARG A 93 12.63 -8.99 -6.50
C ARG A 93 12.69 -7.70 -7.32
N PRO A 94 11.57 -7.29 -7.96
CA PRO A 94 11.46 -5.97 -8.55
C PRO A 94 11.91 -4.90 -7.57
N THR A 95 12.83 -4.04 -8.02
CA THR A 95 13.41 -2.99 -7.20
C THR A 95 13.08 -1.65 -7.85
N ILE A 96 12.61 -0.70 -7.04
CA ILE A 96 12.57 0.72 -7.42
C ILE A 96 13.71 1.38 -6.66
N CYS A 97 14.76 1.77 -7.39
CA CYS A 97 15.87 2.56 -6.85
C CYS A 97 15.85 3.95 -7.47
N ILE A 98 15.87 4.98 -6.62
CA ILE A 98 15.92 6.39 -7.02
C ILE A 98 17.04 7.10 -6.25
N PRO A 99 17.80 8.00 -6.91
CA PRO A 99 18.78 8.84 -6.23
C PRO A 99 18.12 9.94 -5.41
N ASP A 100 18.80 10.34 -4.35
CA ASP A 100 18.58 11.60 -3.63
C ASP A 100 19.82 12.51 -3.67
N ASP A 101 19.95 13.48 -2.77
CA ASP A 101 20.96 14.53 -2.81
C ASP A 101 22.38 14.00 -2.60
N HIS A 102 22.59 13.15 -1.60
CA HIS A 102 23.92 12.60 -1.32
C HIS A 102 24.44 11.64 -2.41
N ASP A 103 23.54 11.02 -3.19
CA ASP A 103 23.92 10.19 -4.34
C ASP A 103 24.56 11.02 -5.46
N VAL A 104 24.17 12.29 -5.59
CA VAL A 104 24.75 13.25 -6.55
C VAL A 104 25.83 14.15 -5.92
N TYR A 105 26.37 13.75 -4.77
CA TYR A 105 27.45 14.44 -4.06
C TYR A 105 27.11 15.86 -3.60
N GLN A 106 25.84 16.09 -3.27
CA GLN A 106 25.40 17.33 -2.64
C GLN A 106 24.80 17.04 -1.28
N GLY A 107 25.11 17.86 -0.27
CA GLY A 107 24.51 17.70 1.06
C GLY A 107 23.02 18.08 1.12
N ASN A 108 22.54 18.78 0.08
CA ASN A 108 21.13 19.09 -0.20
C ASN A 108 20.96 19.31 -1.71
N LEU A 109 19.87 18.83 -2.29
CA LEU A 109 19.57 19.02 -3.72
C LEU A 109 18.28 19.81 -3.94
N TRP A 110 18.44 20.93 -4.62
CA TRP A 110 17.37 21.70 -5.23
C TRP A 110 17.63 21.79 -6.72
N GLY A 111 17.13 20.86 -7.52
CA GLY A 111 17.64 20.62 -8.86
C GLY A 111 17.39 21.75 -9.87
N GLU A 112 16.46 22.68 -9.60
CA GLU A 112 16.15 23.84 -10.47
C GLU A 112 16.03 23.49 -11.97
N GLY A 113 15.43 22.33 -12.28
CA GLY A 113 15.28 21.87 -13.65
C GLY A 113 16.60 21.55 -14.36
N GLY A 114 17.62 21.11 -13.61
CA GLY A 114 18.88 20.62 -14.15
C GLY A 114 19.93 21.68 -14.47
N ILE A 115 19.76 22.93 -14.01
CA ILE A 115 20.76 23.98 -14.27
C ILE A 115 22.07 23.69 -13.53
N PHE A 116 23.15 24.32 -14.01
CA PHE A 116 24.44 24.31 -13.31
C PHE A 116 24.43 25.33 -12.18
N THR A 117 25.12 25.02 -11.07
CA THR A 117 25.38 25.97 -9.99
C THR A 117 26.80 25.84 -9.44
N ASN A 118 27.31 26.92 -8.83
CA ASN A 118 28.53 26.87 -8.02
C ASN A 118 28.23 26.85 -6.51
N ASN A 119 26.95 26.84 -6.15
CA ASN A 119 26.47 26.80 -4.78
C ASN A 119 25.14 26.05 -4.76
N GLN A 120 25.13 24.84 -4.21
CA GLN A 120 23.91 24.03 -4.11
C GLN A 120 22.70 24.81 -3.54
N ASN A 121 22.93 25.76 -2.63
CA ASN A 121 21.85 26.51 -1.98
C ASN A 121 21.09 27.45 -2.93
N THR A 122 21.70 27.90 -4.03
CA THR A 122 20.97 28.67 -5.06
C THR A 122 20.22 27.78 -6.04
N GLY A 123 20.31 26.45 -5.86
CA GLY A 123 19.71 25.43 -6.71
C GLY A 123 20.51 25.15 -7.99
N GLY A 124 20.33 23.95 -8.54
CA GLY A 124 21.10 23.34 -9.61
C GLY A 124 21.96 22.16 -9.15
N TYR A 125 22.73 21.63 -10.10
CA TYR A 125 23.78 20.64 -9.89
C TYR A 125 25.15 21.32 -9.90
N ASP A 126 25.97 21.08 -8.87
CA ASP A 126 27.36 21.58 -8.80
C ASP A 126 28.37 20.64 -9.46
N GLU A 127 28.06 19.35 -9.52
CA GLU A 127 28.84 18.39 -10.30
C GLU A 127 28.50 18.40 -11.80
N PRO A 128 29.46 18.03 -12.69
CA PRO A 128 29.25 18.05 -14.13
C PRO A 128 28.05 17.20 -14.57
N ALA A 129 27.23 17.73 -15.48
CA ALA A 129 26.05 17.02 -15.99
C ALA A 129 26.35 15.64 -16.59
N SER A 130 27.54 15.40 -17.15
CA SER A 130 27.94 14.07 -17.62
C SER A 130 28.03 13.04 -16.49
N TRP A 131 28.41 13.47 -15.29
CA TRP A 131 28.48 12.63 -14.12
C TRP A 131 27.10 12.41 -13.49
N VAL A 132 26.26 13.45 -13.39
CA VAL A 132 24.86 13.30 -12.93
C VAL A 132 24.11 12.28 -13.77
N LYS A 133 24.28 12.32 -15.10
CA LYS A 133 23.73 11.32 -16.04
C LYS A 133 24.23 9.91 -15.74
N MET A 134 25.47 9.75 -15.29
CA MET A 134 26.01 8.44 -14.92
C MET A 134 25.34 7.94 -13.63
N VAL A 135 25.20 8.78 -12.61
CA VAL A 135 24.54 8.43 -11.33
C VAL A 135 23.11 7.95 -11.62
N GLU A 136 22.31 8.78 -12.30
CA GLU A 136 20.94 8.42 -12.68
C GLU A 136 20.89 7.15 -13.52
N ARG A 137 21.83 6.96 -14.43
CA ARG A 137 21.90 5.73 -15.22
C ARG A 137 22.15 4.51 -14.34
N THR A 138 23.06 4.59 -13.38
CA THR A 138 23.37 3.46 -12.51
C THR A 138 22.26 3.13 -11.52
N GLN A 139 21.54 4.15 -11.05
CA GLN A 139 20.53 3.97 -10.01
C GLN A 139 19.11 3.79 -10.56
N ALA A 140 18.75 4.39 -11.70
CA ALA A 140 17.36 4.48 -12.16
C ALA A 140 17.10 3.96 -13.59
N LEU A 141 18.11 3.60 -14.40
CA LEU A 141 17.88 3.16 -15.80
C LEU A 141 17.07 1.85 -15.92
N HIS A 142 16.97 1.07 -14.85
CA HIS A 142 16.17 -0.15 -14.81
C HIS A 142 14.66 0.12 -14.68
N LEU A 143 14.26 1.35 -14.39
CA LEU A 143 12.87 1.76 -14.32
C LEU A 143 12.23 1.81 -15.72
N PRO A 144 10.89 1.77 -15.83
CA PRO A 144 10.19 2.01 -17.09
C PRO A 144 10.59 3.35 -17.74
N ASP A 145 10.31 3.48 -19.03
CA ASP A 145 10.58 4.71 -19.79
C ASP A 145 10.01 5.94 -19.05
N SER A 146 10.80 7.01 -18.98
CA SER A 146 10.47 8.17 -18.18
C SER A 146 9.46 9.09 -18.86
N ASP A 147 8.75 9.87 -18.05
CA ASP A 147 7.67 10.76 -18.49
C ASP A 147 6.72 10.00 -19.44
N PRO A 148 6.06 8.92 -18.98
CA PRO A 148 5.48 7.89 -19.84
C PRO A 148 4.38 8.40 -20.77
N TYR A 149 3.76 9.54 -20.44
CA TYR A 149 2.74 10.19 -21.26
C TYR A 149 3.28 11.31 -22.15
N ASN A 150 4.60 11.49 -22.21
CA ASN A 150 5.20 12.43 -23.15
C ASN A 150 5.01 11.92 -24.58
N PRO A 151 4.51 12.75 -25.52
CA PRO A 151 4.32 12.33 -26.90
C PRO A 151 5.64 12.05 -27.64
N THR A 152 6.79 12.46 -27.09
CA THR A 152 8.13 12.18 -27.62
C THR A 152 8.88 11.25 -26.67
N GLN A 153 9.38 10.13 -27.19
CA GLN A 153 10.22 9.18 -26.46
C GLN A 153 11.58 8.98 -27.19
N PRO A 154 12.73 8.94 -26.47
CA PRO A 154 12.86 9.19 -25.03
C PRO A 154 12.45 10.63 -24.68
N ALA A 155 11.87 10.80 -23.50
CA ALA A 155 11.38 12.10 -23.06
C ALA A 155 12.49 13.17 -23.11
N PRO A 156 12.18 14.43 -23.49
CA PRO A 156 13.17 15.48 -23.59
C PRO A 156 13.93 15.67 -22.26
N PRO A 157 15.27 15.85 -22.30
CA PRO A 157 16.02 16.11 -21.09
C PRO A 157 15.69 17.49 -20.50
N VAL A 158 16.06 17.71 -19.24
CA VAL A 158 16.08 19.03 -18.61
C VAL A 158 17.35 19.81 -19.01
N ALA A 159 17.66 20.92 -18.33
CA ALA A 159 18.86 21.70 -18.61
C ALA A 159 20.13 20.84 -18.51
N GLN A 160 21.19 21.27 -19.23
CA GLN A 160 22.44 20.51 -19.42
C GLN A 160 22.27 19.12 -20.08
N GLY A 161 21.09 18.84 -20.63
CA GLY A 161 20.78 17.57 -21.30
C GLY A 161 20.70 16.39 -20.32
N ILE A 162 20.40 16.64 -19.04
CA ILE A 162 20.21 15.61 -18.01
C ILE A 162 18.82 14.97 -18.24
N PRO A 163 18.70 13.64 -18.32
CA PRO A 163 17.42 12.98 -18.52
C PRO A 163 16.50 13.14 -17.29
N THR A 164 15.26 12.74 -17.46
CA THR A 164 14.32 12.47 -16.36
C THR A 164 14.18 10.97 -16.19
N TYR A 165 13.83 10.52 -15.00
CA TYR A 165 13.50 9.13 -14.66
C TYR A 165 12.14 8.95 -13.97
N PHE A 166 11.41 10.03 -13.65
CA PHE A 166 10.06 9.89 -13.10
C PHE A 166 9.17 9.09 -14.06
N THR A 167 8.41 8.13 -13.53
CA THR A 167 7.62 7.19 -14.34
C THR A 167 6.56 6.48 -13.51
N GLY A 168 5.76 5.62 -14.14
CA GLY A 168 4.82 4.72 -13.49
C GLY A 168 5.27 3.26 -13.62
N MET A 169 5.11 2.46 -12.56
CA MET A 169 5.29 1.01 -12.59
C MET A 169 4.03 0.33 -12.06
N ILE A 170 3.55 -0.71 -12.73
CA ILE A 170 2.44 -1.54 -12.23
C ILE A 170 3.00 -2.89 -11.82
N TYR A 171 2.77 -3.30 -10.57
CA TYR A 171 3.16 -4.62 -10.10
C TYR A 171 2.11 -5.20 -9.17
N GLY A 172 1.70 -6.45 -9.43
CA GLY A 172 0.73 -7.16 -8.61
C GLY A 172 -0.62 -6.44 -8.47
N GLY A 173 -1.01 -5.61 -9.44
CA GLY A 173 -2.23 -4.77 -9.38
C GLY A 173 -2.08 -3.46 -8.59
N VAL A 174 -0.87 -3.06 -8.21
CA VAL A 174 -0.60 -1.78 -7.56
C VAL A 174 0.19 -0.88 -8.51
N GLY A 175 -0.29 0.33 -8.71
CA GLY A 175 0.40 1.38 -9.43
C GLY A 175 1.33 2.18 -8.54
N PHE A 176 2.61 2.23 -8.88
CA PHE A 176 3.64 3.03 -8.24
C PHE A 176 3.94 4.25 -9.12
N ALA A 177 3.54 5.44 -8.69
CA ALA A 177 4.00 6.69 -9.28
C ALA A 177 5.37 7.04 -8.71
N ILE A 178 6.43 6.96 -9.51
CA ILE A 178 7.81 7.17 -9.09
C ILE A 178 8.23 8.60 -9.46
N LEU A 179 8.63 9.40 -8.47
CA LEU A 179 8.90 10.82 -8.62
C LEU A 179 10.38 11.20 -8.51
N GLU A 180 10.67 12.36 -9.08
CA GLU A 180 11.92 13.12 -8.98
C GLU A 180 11.67 14.38 -8.18
N ASP A 181 11.46 14.26 -6.87
CA ASP A 181 11.03 15.41 -6.06
C ASP A 181 12.13 16.48 -5.88
N ARG A 182 13.40 16.10 -6.08
CA ARG A 182 14.55 17.00 -6.08
C ARG A 182 14.75 17.74 -7.40
N LYS A 183 14.46 17.10 -8.55
CA LYS A 183 14.88 17.54 -9.90
C LYS A 183 14.45 18.95 -10.28
N PHE A 184 13.22 19.31 -9.93
CA PHE A 184 12.61 20.58 -10.32
C PHE A 184 12.46 21.55 -9.15
N LYS A 185 12.90 21.14 -7.96
CA LYS A 185 12.70 21.92 -6.75
C LYS A 185 13.51 23.21 -6.81
N THR A 186 12.87 24.31 -6.46
CA THR A 186 13.50 25.64 -6.40
C THR A 186 14.64 25.64 -5.38
N GLY A 187 15.64 26.51 -5.54
CA GLY A 187 16.77 26.70 -4.62
C GLY A 187 16.39 27.38 -3.31
N SER A 188 17.00 26.95 -2.20
CA SER A 188 16.68 27.46 -0.87
C SER A 188 17.08 28.92 -0.66
N SER A 189 18.13 29.41 -1.32
CA SER A 189 18.66 30.76 -1.19
C SER A 189 18.19 31.66 -2.33
N ASN A 190 17.73 32.86 -1.98
CA ASN A 190 17.18 33.86 -2.91
C ASN A 190 16.11 33.30 -3.89
N PRO A 191 15.12 32.52 -3.40
CA PRO A 191 14.07 32.02 -4.29
C PRO A 191 13.31 33.19 -4.94
N PRO A 192 12.75 33.01 -6.15
CA PRO A 192 11.93 34.03 -6.80
C PRO A 192 10.83 34.55 -5.88
N SER A 193 10.61 35.86 -5.85
CA SER A 193 9.56 36.47 -5.03
C SER A 193 8.16 36.15 -5.56
N ASP A 194 8.01 35.96 -6.87
CA ASP A 194 6.78 35.49 -7.51
C ASP A 194 6.59 33.99 -7.24
N PRO A 195 5.55 33.57 -6.49
CA PRO A 195 5.28 32.15 -6.23
C PRO A 195 5.10 31.31 -7.49
N ASN A 196 4.70 31.91 -8.62
CA ASN A 196 4.53 31.19 -9.88
C ASN A 196 5.86 30.70 -10.48
N GLN A 197 6.98 31.29 -10.06
CA GLN A 197 8.33 30.93 -10.47
C GLN A 197 9.02 29.98 -9.49
N GLN A 198 8.33 29.58 -8.42
CA GLN A 198 8.79 28.54 -7.50
C GLN A 198 8.22 27.19 -7.90
N PHE A 199 8.96 26.11 -7.68
CA PHE A 199 8.65 24.76 -8.12
C PHE A 199 9.03 23.72 -7.06
N LEU A 200 8.28 22.61 -7.05
CA LEU A 200 8.63 21.38 -6.34
C LEU A 200 8.76 20.23 -7.35
N LEU A 201 7.63 19.73 -7.87
CA LEU A 201 7.61 18.66 -8.86
C LEU A 201 7.84 19.13 -10.32
N GLY A 202 7.63 20.42 -10.61
CA GLY A 202 7.63 20.94 -11.97
C GLY A 202 6.41 20.51 -12.80
N ASN A 203 6.18 21.14 -13.95
CA ASN A 203 4.94 20.93 -14.72
C ASN A 203 4.83 19.53 -15.33
N ARG A 204 5.96 18.91 -15.74
CA ARG A 204 5.97 17.59 -16.38
C ARG A 204 5.49 16.48 -15.43
N GLN A 205 6.01 16.45 -14.20
CA GLN A 205 5.54 15.50 -13.18
C GLN A 205 4.09 15.77 -12.76
N LYS A 206 3.67 17.04 -12.70
CA LYS A 206 2.26 17.37 -12.44
C LYS A 206 1.33 16.84 -13.54
N SER A 207 1.70 16.97 -14.81
CA SER A 207 0.94 16.40 -15.93
C SER A 207 0.94 14.87 -15.91
N PHE A 208 2.08 14.25 -15.58
CA PHE A 208 2.15 12.81 -15.33
C PHE A 208 1.17 12.39 -14.24
N LEU A 209 1.19 13.03 -13.06
CA LEU A 209 0.29 12.68 -11.95
C LEU A 209 -1.19 12.87 -12.28
N ARG A 210 -1.55 13.91 -13.06
CA ARG A 210 -2.94 14.11 -13.53
C ARG A 210 -3.39 12.96 -14.43
N THR A 211 -2.57 12.61 -15.41
CA THR A 211 -2.88 11.52 -16.36
C THR A 211 -2.89 10.17 -15.63
N TRP A 212 -1.89 9.93 -14.79
CA TRP A 212 -1.78 8.74 -13.94
C TRP A 212 -2.97 8.60 -12.99
N ALA A 213 -3.56 9.70 -12.49
CA ALA A 213 -4.72 9.62 -11.61
C ALA A 213 -5.93 8.95 -12.29
N GLU A 214 -6.10 9.18 -13.59
CA GLU A 214 -7.18 8.62 -14.41
C GLU A 214 -6.86 7.25 -15.01
N ASP A 215 -5.57 6.94 -15.20
CA ASP A 215 -5.12 5.66 -15.76
C ASP A 215 -5.16 4.56 -14.69
N TRP A 216 -6.16 3.71 -14.76
CA TRP A 216 -6.37 2.59 -13.85
C TRP A 216 -6.19 1.23 -14.53
N ASP A 217 -5.58 1.22 -15.72
CA ASP A 217 -5.30 -0.04 -16.42
C ASP A 217 -4.42 -0.93 -15.54
N ASP A 218 -4.80 -2.19 -15.39
CA ASP A 218 -4.18 -3.19 -14.50
C ASP A 218 -3.92 -2.75 -13.05
N GLN A 219 -4.62 -1.72 -12.56
CA GLN A 219 -4.40 -1.14 -11.23
C GLN A 219 -5.65 -1.21 -10.36
N GLU A 220 -5.43 -1.52 -9.09
CA GLU A 220 -6.44 -1.66 -8.05
C GLU A 220 -6.20 -0.72 -6.85
N LEU A 221 -4.92 -0.49 -6.55
CA LEU A 221 -4.43 0.49 -5.58
C LEU A 221 -3.34 1.32 -6.26
N LYS A 222 -3.11 2.52 -5.75
CA LYS A 222 -2.00 3.38 -6.18
C LYS A 222 -1.24 3.93 -4.98
N CYS A 223 0.06 4.06 -5.13
CA CYS A 223 0.93 4.78 -4.20
C CYS A 223 1.89 5.67 -4.99
N VAL A 224 2.52 6.60 -4.27
CA VAL A 224 3.59 7.43 -4.80
C VAL A 224 4.88 7.16 -4.05
N VAL A 225 5.98 7.11 -4.79
CA VAL A 225 7.34 6.89 -4.28
C VAL A 225 8.15 8.16 -4.55
N SER A 226 8.78 8.71 -3.51
CA SER A 226 9.63 9.89 -3.62
C SER A 226 10.79 9.84 -2.63
N GLN A 227 11.76 10.74 -2.78
CA GLN A 227 12.93 10.83 -1.91
C GLN A 227 12.53 11.34 -0.53
N SER A 228 11.82 12.46 -0.46
CA SER A 228 11.41 13.10 0.79
C SER A 228 9.88 13.19 0.93
N PRO A 229 9.33 13.06 2.15
CA PRO A 229 7.90 13.23 2.36
C PRO A 229 7.46 14.66 2.06
N PHE A 230 6.25 14.85 1.54
CA PHE A 230 5.70 16.18 1.18
C PHE A 230 5.26 17.01 2.41
N GLY A 231 6.20 17.25 3.32
CA GLY A 231 6.07 18.06 4.53
C GLY A 231 7.41 18.21 5.25
N ASN A 232 7.47 19.12 6.23
CA ASN A 232 8.56 19.13 7.21
C ASN A 232 8.11 18.28 8.41
N ILE A 233 8.68 17.07 8.53
CA ILE A 233 8.25 16.07 9.53
C ILE A 233 9.35 15.85 10.57
N ARG A 234 10.05 16.92 10.94
CA ARG A 234 11.02 16.93 12.04
C ARG A 234 10.94 18.27 12.77
N THR A 235 11.25 18.29 14.06
CA THR A 235 11.43 19.53 14.83
C THR A 235 12.87 19.73 15.25
N HIS A 236 13.59 18.64 15.54
CA HIS A 236 15.00 18.67 15.95
C HIS A 236 15.87 17.89 14.97
N ALA A 237 17.10 18.34 14.76
CA ALA A 237 18.05 17.65 13.88
C ALA A 237 19.51 17.82 14.29
N GLY A 238 20.34 16.87 13.86
CA GLY A 238 21.79 16.89 14.02
C GLY A 238 22.27 16.51 15.43
N SER A 239 23.59 16.50 15.64
CA SER A 239 24.21 16.06 16.90
C SER A 239 23.76 16.84 18.13
N GLY A 240 23.46 18.13 17.95
CA GLY A 240 22.93 19.02 18.97
C GLY A 240 21.41 19.04 19.07
N TYR A 241 20.68 18.29 18.24
CA TYR A 241 19.22 18.34 18.15
C TYR A 241 18.71 19.78 18.09
N GLY A 242 19.18 20.55 17.11
CA GLY A 242 18.78 21.94 16.94
C GLY A 242 17.31 22.02 16.54
N PHE A 243 16.52 22.81 17.28
CA PHE A 243 15.12 23.05 16.96
C PHE A 243 14.97 23.95 15.73
N ASN A 244 14.25 23.51 14.70
CA ASN A 244 13.96 24.32 13.51
C ASN A 244 12.69 23.82 12.79
N LEU A 245 11.77 24.74 12.49
CA LEU A 245 10.54 24.48 11.72
C LEU A 245 10.62 24.97 10.25
N ASN A 246 11.69 25.67 9.88
CA ASN A 246 11.83 26.40 8.61
C ASN A 246 12.85 25.73 7.67
N ASP A 247 12.84 24.41 7.61
CA ASP A 247 13.77 23.65 6.79
C ASP A 247 13.31 23.60 5.32
N ARG A 248 14.03 24.29 4.43
CA ARG A 248 13.75 24.36 2.99
C ARG A 248 14.21 23.11 2.23
N ASP A 249 15.02 22.26 2.86
CA ASP A 249 15.44 21.01 2.26
C ASP A 249 14.30 19.99 2.22
N THR A 250 13.43 20.00 3.24
CA THR A 250 12.22 19.18 3.26
C THR A 250 11.27 19.55 2.10
N ASN A 251 10.42 18.63 1.65
CA ASN A 251 9.32 18.98 0.74
C ASN A 251 8.15 19.64 1.47
N GLY A 252 8.38 20.17 2.68
CA GLY A 252 7.55 21.17 3.30
C GLY A 252 7.53 22.51 2.55
N TRP A 253 8.58 22.77 1.77
CA TRP A 253 8.80 23.98 1.01
C TRP A 253 9.02 23.66 -0.49
N PRO A 254 8.55 24.51 -1.43
CA PRO A 254 7.66 25.65 -1.23
C PRO A 254 6.23 25.25 -0.84
N THR A 255 5.62 25.96 0.11
CA THR A 255 4.34 25.58 0.74
C THR A 255 3.19 25.40 -0.25
N HIS A 256 2.99 26.30 -1.20
CA HIS A 256 1.92 26.21 -2.20
C HIS A 256 2.15 25.06 -3.18
N ARG A 257 3.42 24.77 -3.55
CA ARG A 257 3.74 23.66 -4.45
C ARG A 257 3.64 22.29 -3.78
N ARG A 258 3.92 22.22 -2.47
CA ARG A 258 3.59 21.05 -1.65
C ARG A 258 2.07 20.81 -1.61
N ASN A 259 1.28 21.87 -1.43
CA ASN A 259 -0.17 21.75 -1.44
C ASN A 259 -0.69 21.24 -2.79
N GLU A 260 -0.15 21.74 -3.91
CA GLU A 260 -0.45 21.22 -5.25
C GLU A 260 -0.11 19.72 -5.40
N ALA A 261 1.00 19.25 -4.82
CA ALA A 261 1.34 17.83 -4.84
C ALA A 261 0.27 16.99 -4.12
N TRP A 262 -0.17 17.40 -2.93
CA TRP A 262 -1.24 16.72 -2.19
C TRP A 262 -2.60 16.78 -2.89
N GLU A 263 -2.91 17.87 -3.60
CA GLU A 263 -4.09 17.95 -4.46
C GLU A 263 -4.06 16.86 -5.54
N LEU A 264 -2.92 16.68 -6.21
CA LEU A 264 -2.74 15.67 -7.25
C LEU A 264 -2.84 14.25 -6.70
N LEU A 265 -2.23 13.97 -5.55
CA LEU A 265 -2.29 12.63 -4.95
C LEU A 265 -3.72 12.23 -4.52
N ARG A 266 -4.53 13.20 -4.06
CA ARG A 266 -5.93 12.97 -3.71
C ARG A 266 -6.79 12.53 -4.89
N LEU A 267 -6.47 12.96 -6.11
CA LEU A 267 -7.24 12.64 -7.31
C LEU A 267 -7.39 11.13 -7.51
N SER A 268 -6.44 10.32 -7.06
CA SER A 268 -6.54 8.86 -7.14
C SER A 268 -6.21 8.16 -5.83
N ARG A 269 -6.39 8.86 -4.71
CA ARG A 269 -6.22 8.33 -3.34
C ARG A 269 -4.85 7.68 -3.10
N MET A 270 -3.79 8.28 -3.62
CA MET A 270 -2.43 7.78 -3.42
C MET A 270 -1.91 8.13 -2.03
N PHE A 271 -1.33 7.15 -1.34
CA PHE A 271 -0.46 7.38 -0.18
C PHE A 271 0.99 7.47 -0.63
N GLN A 272 1.81 8.19 0.13
CA GLN A 272 3.24 8.39 -0.15
C GLN A 272 4.12 7.45 0.66
N ILE A 273 5.15 6.91 0.02
CA ILE A 273 6.28 6.22 0.64
C ILE A 273 7.55 7.03 0.34
N ALA A 274 8.28 7.44 1.37
CA ALA A 274 9.46 8.30 1.24
C ALA A 274 10.61 7.94 2.20
N GLY A 275 11.79 8.51 1.96
CA GLY A 275 13.02 8.42 2.75
C GLY A 275 13.50 9.78 3.30
N ASP A 276 14.81 10.06 3.19
CA ASP A 276 15.55 11.30 3.53
C ASP A 276 15.55 11.72 5.02
N GLN A 277 14.39 11.75 5.67
CA GLN A 277 14.23 12.45 6.95
C GLN A 277 14.97 11.83 8.14
N HIS A 278 15.60 10.65 8.01
CA HIS A 278 16.28 9.97 9.11
C HIS A 278 15.40 9.81 10.37
N LEU A 279 14.09 9.77 10.16
CA LEU A 279 13.08 9.69 11.20
C LEU A 279 11.90 8.98 10.59
N SER A 280 11.58 7.80 11.12
CA SER A 280 10.35 7.13 10.71
C SER A 280 9.16 7.98 11.11
N SER A 281 8.21 8.19 10.20
CA SER A 281 7.00 8.96 10.51
C SER A 281 5.80 8.41 9.77
N PHE A 282 4.64 8.54 10.40
CA PHE A 282 3.35 8.27 9.76
C PHE A 282 2.42 9.46 10.01
N VAL A 283 2.14 10.18 8.93
CA VAL A 283 1.48 11.50 8.99
C VAL A 283 0.39 11.59 7.94
N GLN A 284 -0.79 12.05 8.35
CA GLN A 284 -1.81 12.51 7.43
C GLN A 284 -1.63 14.00 7.19
N HIS A 285 -1.47 14.39 5.94
CA HIS A 285 -1.20 15.78 5.56
C HIS A 285 -2.47 16.58 5.43
N GLY A 286 -2.28 17.89 5.31
CA GLY A 286 -3.33 18.88 5.24
C GLY A 286 -2.94 20.08 4.40
N ILE A 287 -3.91 20.59 3.64
CA ILE A 287 -3.84 21.80 2.83
C ILE A 287 -4.58 22.92 3.54
N ASN A 288 -5.89 22.75 3.82
CA ASN A 288 -6.70 23.78 4.48
C ASN A 288 -6.82 23.54 6.00
N ARG A 289 -6.85 22.27 6.41
CA ARG A 289 -6.84 21.83 7.81
C ARG A 289 -5.94 20.62 7.99
N ALA A 290 -5.64 20.25 9.24
CA ALA A 290 -4.93 18.99 9.50
C ALA A 290 -5.78 17.81 8.98
N ALA A 291 -5.10 16.83 8.40
CA ALA A 291 -5.73 15.61 7.91
C ALA A 291 -6.83 15.80 6.85
N ASP A 292 -6.71 16.78 5.94
CA ASP A 292 -7.58 16.90 4.75
C ASP A 292 -6.93 16.49 3.42
N ALA A 293 -5.74 15.90 3.48
CA ALA A 293 -5.02 15.31 2.36
C ALA A 293 -4.72 13.81 2.59
N GLY A 294 -3.70 13.29 1.90
CA GLY A 294 -3.28 11.89 1.98
C GLY A 294 -2.29 11.59 3.10
N PHE A 295 -1.90 10.31 3.21
CA PHE A 295 -0.90 9.85 4.15
C PHE A 295 0.50 9.79 3.54
N SER A 296 1.51 10.16 4.33
CA SER A 296 2.91 9.81 4.04
C SER A 296 3.45 8.85 5.09
N TYR A 297 4.07 7.78 4.63
CA TYR A 297 4.96 6.94 5.42
C TYR A 297 6.40 7.27 5.05
N THR A 298 7.19 7.70 6.02
CA THR A 298 8.63 7.88 5.86
C THR A 298 9.35 6.72 6.50
N THR A 299 10.11 5.96 5.73
CA THR A 299 10.95 4.87 6.27
C THR A 299 12.10 5.46 7.08
N PRO A 300 12.53 4.83 8.19
CA PRO A 300 13.72 5.28 8.92
C PRO A 300 14.98 5.16 8.06
N ALA A 301 16.03 5.88 8.44
CA ALA A 301 17.35 5.62 7.91
C ALA A 301 17.80 4.20 8.27
N LEU A 302 18.37 3.48 7.32
CA LEU A 302 18.93 2.16 7.58
C LEU A 302 20.10 2.27 8.57
N ALA A 303 20.87 3.35 8.50
CA ALA A 303 21.90 3.66 9.48
C ALA A 303 22.00 5.16 9.72
N ASN A 304 21.47 5.60 10.86
CA ASN A 304 21.22 7.01 11.13
C ASN A 304 22.42 7.72 11.74
N PHE A 305 23.02 8.66 11.01
CA PHE A 305 24.12 9.50 11.53
C PHE A 305 23.72 10.94 11.81
N PHE A 306 22.67 11.41 11.16
CA PHE A 306 22.13 12.73 11.31
C PHE A 306 20.76 12.57 11.95
N PRO A 307 20.71 12.27 13.26
CA PRO A 307 19.47 11.92 13.91
C PRO A 307 18.53 13.12 13.89
N ARG A 308 17.26 12.84 13.62
CA ARG A 308 16.17 13.81 13.70
C ARG A 308 15.13 13.31 14.70
N ALA A 309 14.36 14.24 15.26
CA ALA A 309 13.26 13.93 16.17
C ALA A 309 12.06 14.83 15.90
N TRP A 310 10.87 14.29 16.18
CA TRP A 310 9.61 15.00 16.22
C TRP A 310 9.15 15.16 17.68
N ASP A 311 9.42 16.34 18.22
CA ASP A 311 8.92 16.80 19.51
C ASP A 311 8.53 18.27 19.33
N PRO A 312 7.26 18.57 18.99
CA PRO A 312 6.80 19.94 18.77
C PRO A 312 6.50 20.69 20.07
N ILE A 313 6.44 20.00 21.21
CA ILE A 313 6.21 20.61 22.52
C ILE A 313 7.53 21.12 23.09
N ASN A 314 8.59 20.31 23.03
CA ASN A 314 9.92 20.78 23.37
C ASN A 314 10.47 21.64 22.23
N ASN A 315 10.45 22.96 22.37
CA ASN A 315 10.92 23.88 21.33
C ASN A 315 12.32 24.45 21.60
N SER A 316 13.09 23.79 22.47
CA SER A 316 14.48 24.15 22.78
C SER A 316 15.46 23.23 22.05
N ALA A 317 16.62 23.76 21.67
CA ALA A 317 17.70 22.92 21.14
C ALA A 317 18.25 21.99 22.23
N GLY A 318 18.75 20.83 21.81
CA GLY A 318 19.33 19.83 22.70
C GLY A 318 18.45 18.60 22.86
N ARG A 319 18.91 17.69 23.73
CA ARG A 319 18.21 16.45 24.05
C ARG A 319 17.14 16.70 25.10
N ALA A 320 16.02 16.00 24.97
CA ALA A 320 14.97 15.99 25.98
C ALA A 320 15.32 15.02 27.14
N THR A 321 14.69 15.22 28.29
CA THR A 321 14.79 14.33 29.47
C THR A 321 13.48 13.60 29.76
N SER A 322 12.42 13.91 29.02
CA SER A 322 11.11 13.29 29.12
C SER A 322 10.46 13.23 27.74
N ILE A 323 9.50 12.30 27.57
CA ILE A 323 8.74 12.14 26.34
C ILE A 323 7.50 13.03 26.38
N SER A 324 7.45 14.04 25.52
CA SER A 324 6.27 14.89 25.33
C SER A 324 5.17 14.22 24.49
N PRO A 325 3.90 14.59 24.64
CA PRO A 325 2.85 14.22 23.67
C PRO A 325 3.16 14.71 22.24
N TYR A 326 3.44 13.79 21.32
CA TYR A 326 3.84 14.18 19.95
C TYR A 326 2.82 13.80 18.87
N LYS A 327 1.76 13.08 19.23
CA LYS A 327 0.66 12.73 18.31
C LYS A 327 -0.45 13.78 18.37
N GLY A 328 -1.16 13.92 17.26
CA GLY A 328 -2.28 14.84 17.13
C GLY A 328 -2.14 15.79 15.95
N ASP A 329 -2.94 16.85 15.96
CA ASP A 329 -2.99 17.85 14.89
C ASP A 329 -2.04 19.02 15.19
N PHE A 330 -1.26 19.42 14.19
CA PHE A 330 -0.26 20.49 14.25
C PHE A 330 -0.39 21.38 13.03
N PHE A 331 -0.35 22.70 13.21
CA PHE A 331 -0.62 23.67 12.12
C PHE A 331 0.54 24.64 11.85
N PHE A 332 1.33 24.95 12.88
CA PHE A 332 2.48 25.86 12.82
C PHE A 332 2.26 27.22 12.13
N ASN A 333 1.02 27.73 12.14
CA ASN A 333 0.66 29.06 11.62
C ASN A 333 0.64 30.15 12.72
N GLY A 334 0.85 29.75 13.98
CA GLY A 334 0.77 30.60 15.17
C GLY A 334 -0.64 30.74 15.76
N GLU A 335 -1.64 30.02 15.24
CA GLU A 335 -3.02 30.06 15.73
C GLU A 335 -3.40 28.77 16.48
N GLY A 336 -4.18 28.89 17.55
CA GLY A 336 -4.62 27.76 18.37
C GLY A 336 -3.60 27.30 19.41
N THR A 337 -3.77 26.06 19.89
CA THR A 337 -2.92 25.45 20.92
C THR A 337 -2.35 24.12 20.44
N LEU A 338 -1.12 23.82 20.86
CA LEU A 338 -0.53 22.49 20.74
C LEU A 338 -1.31 21.47 21.60
N PRO A 339 -1.11 20.15 21.39
CA PRO A 339 -1.70 19.11 22.24
C PRO A 339 -1.36 19.23 23.74
N SER A 340 -0.29 19.95 24.10
CA SER A 340 0.03 20.28 25.50
C SER A 340 -0.90 21.31 26.14
N GLY A 341 -1.67 22.06 25.35
CA GLY A 341 -2.40 23.25 25.78
C GLY A 341 -1.62 24.56 25.63
N GLU A 342 -0.33 24.49 25.27
CA GLU A 342 0.51 25.68 25.00
C GLU A 342 0.14 26.36 23.68
N PRO A 343 0.45 27.66 23.49
CA PRO A 343 0.24 28.35 22.22
C PRO A 343 0.90 27.63 21.04
N ASN A 344 0.23 27.62 19.89
CA ASN A 344 0.79 27.03 18.68
C ASN A 344 2.05 27.77 18.21
N LEU A 345 2.99 27.04 17.63
CA LEU A 345 4.23 27.60 17.10
C LEU A 345 3.99 28.23 15.72
N ARG A 346 4.95 29.02 15.25
CA ARG A 346 4.91 29.66 13.93
C ARG A 346 6.12 29.24 13.08
N SER A 347 5.84 28.71 11.90
CA SER A 347 6.78 28.50 10.81
C SER A 347 6.56 29.55 9.72
N GLN A 348 7.61 29.87 8.96
CA GLN A 348 7.55 30.61 7.70
C GLN A 348 6.90 29.77 6.60
N PHE A 349 6.92 28.44 6.74
CA PHE A 349 6.32 27.46 5.84
C PHE A 349 5.34 26.61 6.63
N PRO A 350 4.14 27.11 6.99
CA PRO A 350 3.21 26.36 7.83
C PRO A 350 2.80 25.02 7.19
N HIS A 351 2.55 24.04 8.05
CA HIS A 351 2.13 22.69 7.70
C HIS A 351 0.92 22.31 8.54
N HIS A 352 -0.13 21.81 7.91
CA HIS A 352 -1.23 21.20 8.62
C HIS A 352 -1.02 19.68 8.60
N LEU A 353 -0.73 19.09 9.76
CA LEU A 353 -0.33 17.69 9.88
C LEU A 353 -1.14 17.02 10.99
N ARG A 354 -1.54 15.78 10.77
CA ARG A 354 -1.93 14.86 11.84
C ARG A 354 -0.86 13.79 11.98
N VAL A 355 -0.10 13.86 13.06
CA VAL A 355 0.98 12.89 13.33
C VAL A 355 0.43 11.73 14.14
N LEU A 356 0.60 10.51 13.63
CA LEU A 356 0.10 9.28 14.24
C LEU A 356 1.21 8.43 14.85
N ALA A 357 2.42 8.53 14.30
CA ALA A 357 3.61 7.90 14.85
C ALA A 357 4.88 8.64 14.42
N ALA A 358 5.88 8.59 15.29
CA ALA A 358 7.22 9.11 15.05
C ALA A 358 8.25 8.17 15.71
N GLY A 359 9.23 7.71 14.93
CA GLY A 359 10.31 6.84 15.37
C GLY A 359 11.41 7.61 16.09
N ASN A 360 11.03 8.44 17.07
CA ASN A 360 11.97 9.27 17.81
C ASN A 360 13.10 8.42 18.41
N THR A 361 14.32 8.95 18.31
CA THR A 361 15.52 8.23 18.73
C THR A 361 15.57 8.15 20.26
N HIS A 362 16.07 7.04 20.81
CA HIS A 362 16.33 6.97 22.26
C HIS A 362 17.41 7.99 22.66
N GLN A 363 18.37 8.22 21.77
CA GLN A 363 19.41 9.22 21.98
C GLN A 363 18.83 10.62 22.24
N TYR A 364 17.72 11.00 21.58
CA TYR A 364 17.08 12.29 21.80
C TYR A 364 16.59 12.45 23.25
N TYR A 365 16.14 11.36 23.88
CA TYR A 365 15.66 11.35 25.27
C TYR A 365 16.73 11.02 26.31
N ASN A 366 18.02 10.97 25.91
CA ASN A 366 19.12 10.46 26.74
C ASN A 366 18.91 9.03 27.25
N GLU A 367 18.17 8.23 26.50
CA GLU A 367 17.93 6.82 26.77
C GLU A 367 18.83 5.94 25.88
N THR A 368 18.93 4.66 26.26
CA THR A 368 19.57 3.63 25.43
C THR A 368 18.69 2.40 25.38
N ARG A 369 18.71 1.70 24.24
CA ARG A 369 18.09 0.39 24.09
C ARG A 369 18.86 -0.71 24.80
N ASN A 370 20.08 -0.43 25.27
CA ASN A 370 21.04 -1.43 25.75
C ASN A 370 21.37 -2.49 24.69
N ILE A 371 21.36 -2.10 23.41
CA ILE A 371 21.77 -2.93 22.28
C ILE A 371 23.05 -2.37 21.68
N SER A 372 24.08 -3.20 21.57
CA SER A 372 25.37 -2.80 21.01
C SER A 372 25.39 -2.93 19.49
N PRO A 373 25.92 -1.95 18.74
CA PRO A 373 26.46 -0.69 19.24
C PRO A 373 25.38 0.40 19.37
N ALA A 374 25.44 1.16 20.45
CA ALA A 374 24.42 2.17 20.79
C ALA A 374 24.29 3.26 19.71
N ASN A 375 25.39 3.65 19.06
CA ASN A 375 25.38 4.66 17.99
C ASN A 375 24.57 4.24 16.76
N LEU A 376 24.44 2.94 16.47
CA LEU A 376 23.58 2.43 15.40
C LEU A 376 22.12 2.28 15.89
N HIS A 377 21.93 1.69 17.06
CA HIS A 377 20.59 1.29 17.50
C HIS A 377 19.79 2.38 18.21
N ASP A 378 20.44 3.34 18.89
CA ASP A 378 19.77 4.37 19.67
C ASP A 378 19.41 5.62 18.84
N ARG A 379 19.94 5.73 17.62
CA ARG A 379 19.64 6.81 16.65
C ARG A 379 18.42 6.50 15.77
N GLY A 380 17.56 5.55 16.14
CA GLY A 380 16.31 5.29 15.42
C GLY A 380 16.48 4.61 14.05
N ALA A 381 17.57 3.88 13.86
CA ALA A 381 17.82 3.14 12.61
C ALA A 381 16.87 1.93 12.45
N GLY A 382 16.49 1.62 11.21
CA GLY A 382 15.53 0.56 10.92
C GLY A 382 15.22 0.39 9.43
N TYR A 383 14.11 -0.28 9.14
CA TYR A 383 13.54 -0.42 7.80
C TYR A 383 12.00 -0.47 7.87
N GLY A 384 11.34 -0.29 6.71
CA GLY A 384 9.88 -0.34 6.60
C GLY A 384 9.38 -1.56 5.84
N ILE A 385 8.22 -2.09 6.25
CA ILE A 385 7.46 -3.10 5.50
C ILE A 385 6.02 -2.57 5.30
N ILE A 386 5.51 -2.60 4.07
CA ILE A 386 4.17 -2.14 3.73
C ILE A 386 3.39 -3.29 3.10
N HIS A 387 2.24 -3.65 3.70
CA HIS A 387 1.32 -4.65 3.16
C HIS A 387 0.12 -3.97 2.53
N MET A 388 -0.07 -4.18 1.23
CA MET A 388 -1.20 -3.64 0.47
C MET A 388 -2.18 -4.77 0.16
N ASN A 389 -3.27 -4.83 0.92
CA ASN A 389 -4.33 -5.79 0.71
C ASN A 389 -5.36 -5.24 -0.27
N LYS A 390 -5.28 -5.73 -1.51
CA LYS A 390 -6.17 -5.30 -2.59
C LYS A 390 -7.62 -5.72 -2.34
N ALA A 391 -7.87 -6.90 -1.78
CA ALA A 391 -9.24 -7.42 -1.59
C ALA A 391 -10.08 -6.53 -0.66
N ASN A 392 -9.51 -6.08 0.46
CA ASN A 392 -10.22 -5.21 1.41
C ASN A 392 -9.82 -3.72 1.32
N ARG A 393 -8.92 -3.36 0.40
CA ARG A 393 -8.37 -2.01 0.19
C ARG A 393 -7.71 -1.41 1.43
N ARG A 394 -7.13 -2.26 2.30
CA ARG A 394 -6.39 -1.82 3.49
C ARG A 394 -4.89 -1.88 3.26
N ILE A 395 -4.19 -0.89 3.78
CA ILE A 395 -2.73 -0.76 3.71
C ILE A 395 -2.18 -0.71 5.12
N THR A 396 -1.32 -1.67 5.47
CA THR A 396 -0.65 -1.74 6.77
C THR A 396 0.81 -1.37 6.62
N PHE A 397 1.28 -0.48 7.48
CA PHE A 397 2.66 -0.01 7.54
C PHE A 397 3.30 -0.53 8.82
N GLU A 398 4.46 -1.13 8.68
CA GLU A 398 5.29 -1.64 9.75
C GLU A 398 6.65 -0.93 9.72
N THR A 399 7.20 -0.66 10.90
CA THR A 399 8.55 -0.11 11.02
C THR A 399 9.35 -0.92 12.02
N TRP A 400 10.45 -1.49 11.56
CA TRP A 400 11.24 -2.44 12.33
C TRP A 400 12.59 -1.85 12.73
N PRO A 401 12.97 -1.88 14.01
CA PRO A 401 14.35 -1.64 14.43
C PRO A 401 15.29 -2.71 13.87
N LEU A 402 16.53 -2.34 13.54
CA LEU A 402 17.49 -3.27 12.93
C LEU A 402 17.74 -4.57 13.74
N HIS A 403 17.74 -4.48 15.07
CA HIS A 403 18.07 -5.59 15.96
C HIS A 403 16.95 -6.60 16.15
N VAL A 404 15.72 -6.25 15.77
CA VAL A 404 14.56 -7.11 15.94
C VAL A 404 14.49 -8.07 14.77
N ASP A 405 14.54 -9.35 15.10
CA ASP A 405 14.38 -10.45 14.15
C ASP A 405 12.89 -10.80 14.07
N PRO A 406 12.24 -10.64 12.89
CA PRO A 406 10.80 -10.87 12.76
C PRO A 406 10.37 -12.32 13.02
N ASP A 407 11.27 -13.30 12.90
CA ASP A 407 10.97 -14.72 13.21
C ASP A 407 11.02 -15.02 14.72
N TYR A 408 11.65 -14.15 15.51
CA TYR A 408 11.91 -14.36 16.93
C TYR A 408 11.40 -13.17 17.74
N PRO A 409 10.11 -13.16 18.14
CA PRO A 409 9.49 -12.07 18.90
C PRO A 409 10.18 -11.75 20.24
N SER A 410 10.99 -12.66 20.77
CA SER A 410 11.80 -12.44 21.98
C SER A 410 12.93 -11.41 21.77
N THR A 411 13.28 -11.07 20.53
CA THR A 411 14.31 -10.08 20.20
C THR A 411 13.81 -8.63 20.25
N GLY A 412 12.49 -8.44 20.30
CA GLY A 412 11.86 -7.13 20.42
C GLY A 412 10.60 -7.00 19.55
N SER A 413 10.16 -5.77 19.36
CA SER A 413 8.98 -5.42 18.57
C SER A 413 9.30 -4.32 17.56
N GLN A 414 8.33 -4.04 16.67
CA GLN A 414 8.33 -2.83 15.87
C GLN A 414 8.53 -1.56 16.73
N PHE A 415 8.92 -0.45 16.09
CA PHE A 415 8.93 0.85 16.76
C PHE A 415 7.57 1.12 17.40
N LYS A 416 7.57 1.83 18.54
CA LYS A 416 6.34 2.21 19.24
C LYS A 416 5.34 2.86 18.28
N ASP A 417 4.07 2.46 18.39
CA ASP A 417 2.92 2.92 17.58
C ASP A 417 2.72 2.24 16.23
N TRP A 418 3.66 1.40 15.79
CA TRP A 418 3.47 0.51 14.65
C TRP A 418 3.04 -0.89 15.10
N PRO A 419 2.29 -1.64 14.27
CA PRO A 419 1.85 -1.29 12.91
C PRO A 419 0.66 -0.34 12.87
N LEU A 420 0.52 0.37 11.75
CA LEU A 420 -0.60 1.28 11.47
C LEU A 420 -1.32 0.85 10.19
N THR A 421 -2.65 0.90 10.17
CA THR A 421 -3.44 0.51 9.00
C THR A 421 -4.41 1.60 8.58
N ILE A 422 -4.45 1.91 7.29
CA ILE A 422 -5.42 2.82 6.67
C ILE A 422 -6.26 2.08 5.61
N SER A 423 -7.41 2.65 5.26
CA SER A 423 -8.14 2.35 4.02
C SER A 423 -7.57 3.17 2.85
N GLN A 424 -7.66 2.67 1.63
CA GLN A 424 -7.38 3.43 0.41
C GLN A 424 -8.09 4.79 0.42
N THR A 425 -9.35 4.82 0.82
CA THR A 425 -10.20 6.01 0.82
C THR A 425 -9.79 7.06 1.84
N ASP A 426 -9.02 6.70 2.88
CA ASP A 426 -8.51 7.65 3.86
C ASP A 426 -7.49 8.62 3.26
N ASN A 427 -6.95 8.32 2.06
CA ASN A 427 -6.03 9.20 1.32
C ASN A 427 -6.69 10.41 0.65
N ASP A 428 -7.95 10.69 0.99
CA ASP A 428 -8.54 12.01 0.89
C ASP A 428 -9.26 12.34 2.18
N GLY A 429 -8.56 13.03 3.06
CA GLY A 429 -9.09 13.40 4.35
C GLY A 429 -10.14 14.52 4.32
N ARG A 430 -10.56 15.04 3.16
CA ARG A 430 -11.64 16.04 3.12
C ARG A 430 -12.92 15.44 3.69
N ILE A 431 -13.66 16.22 4.49
CA ILE A 431 -15.00 15.84 4.92
C ILE A 431 -15.95 16.10 3.75
N PRO A 432 -16.70 15.09 3.27
CA PRO A 432 -17.71 15.31 2.24
C PRO A 432 -18.75 16.33 2.71
N THR A 433 -19.10 17.30 1.86
CA THR A 433 -20.20 18.24 2.13
C THR A 433 -21.55 17.67 1.70
N GLY A 434 -21.54 16.61 0.90
CA GLY A 434 -22.68 15.88 0.39
C GLY A 434 -22.20 14.69 -0.43
N TYR A 435 -23.14 14.02 -1.10
CA TYR A 435 -22.89 12.83 -1.90
C TYR A 435 -23.72 12.86 -3.18
N LEU A 436 -23.22 12.24 -4.24
CA LEU A 436 -24.04 11.99 -5.43
C LEU A 436 -24.94 10.76 -5.20
N PRO A 437 -25.99 10.56 -6.02
CA PRO A 437 -26.83 9.37 -5.94
C PRO A 437 -25.99 8.09 -5.92
N VAL A 438 -26.46 7.08 -5.18
CA VAL A 438 -25.80 5.78 -5.10
C VAL A 438 -25.82 5.14 -6.49
N ILE A 439 -24.67 4.64 -6.92
CA ILE A 439 -24.49 4.00 -8.22
C ILE A 439 -24.25 2.51 -8.00
N SER A 440 -25.11 1.67 -8.59
CA SER A 440 -24.78 0.28 -8.86
C SER A 440 -24.16 0.21 -10.25
N THR A 441 -22.94 -0.30 -10.32
CA THR A 441 -22.24 -0.55 -11.58
C THR A 441 -22.61 -1.91 -12.16
N ASP A 442 -23.20 -2.82 -11.38
CA ASP A 442 -23.63 -4.16 -11.79
C ASP A 442 -22.49 -5.10 -12.28
N TYR A 443 -21.23 -4.65 -12.29
CA TYR A 443 -20.06 -5.43 -12.72
C TYR A 443 -19.10 -5.73 -11.56
N ASN A 444 -18.45 -6.89 -11.59
CA ASN A 444 -17.37 -7.27 -10.68
C ASN A 444 -16.21 -7.88 -11.52
N PRO A 445 -15.00 -7.26 -11.56
CA PRO A 445 -14.62 -6.04 -10.84
C PRO A 445 -15.39 -4.80 -11.35
N PRO A 446 -15.65 -3.82 -10.49
CA PRO A 446 -16.36 -2.62 -10.89
C PRO A 446 -15.53 -1.80 -11.90
N PRO A 447 -16.20 -1.09 -12.82
CA PRO A 447 -15.55 -0.11 -13.67
C PRO A 447 -14.92 1.00 -12.81
N VAL A 448 -13.94 1.68 -13.39
CA VAL A 448 -13.33 2.85 -12.76
C VAL A 448 -14.36 3.96 -12.76
N LEU A 449 -14.59 4.56 -11.60
CA LEU A 449 -15.46 5.71 -11.44
C LEU A 449 -14.62 6.98 -11.46
N LYS A 450 -14.98 7.92 -12.33
CA LYS A 450 -14.39 9.25 -12.42
C LYS A 450 -15.48 10.30 -12.14
N VAL A 451 -15.18 11.24 -11.26
CA VAL A 451 -16.08 12.37 -10.95
C VAL A 451 -15.42 13.66 -11.42
N TYR A 452 -16.17 14.45 -12.18
CA TYR A 452 -15.75 15.76 -12.68
C TYR A 452 -16.69 16.85 -12.18
N ASP A 453 -16.13 18.03 -11.91
CA ASP A 453 -16.91 19.26 -11.94
C ASP A 453 -17.41 19.47 -13.38
N GLU A 454 -18.72 19.45 -13.55
CA GLU A 454 -19.33 19.47 -14.88
C GLU A 454 -19.17 20.83 -15.58
N THR A 455 -19.02 21.91 -14.82
CA THR A 455 -18.90 23.26 -15.38
C THR A 455 -17.48 23.54 -15.87
N THR A 456 -16.48 23.06 -15.12
CA THR A 456 -15.06 23.35 -15.40
C THR A 456 -14.34 22.23 -16.14
N ASP A 457 -14.97 21.05 -16.25
CA ASP A 457 -14.37 19.83 -16.77
C ASP A 457 -13.17 19.33 -15.92
N GLU A 458 -13.03 19.83 -14.69
CA GLU A 458 -11.95 19.44 -13.79
C GLU A 458 -12.26 18.12 -13.08
N LEU A 459 -11.31 17.18 -13.12
CA LEU A 459 -11.38 15.94 -12.36
C LEU A 459 -11.36 16.23 -10.85
N ILE A 460 -12.35 15.70 -10.13
CA ILE A 460 -12.41 15.74 -8.66
C ILE A 460 -11.67 14.54 -8.06
N TYR A 461 -11.94 13.34 -8.60
CA TYR A 461 -11.17 12.13 -8.35
C TYR A 461 -11.56 11.02 -9.35
N ALA A 462 -10.67 10.04 -9.49
CA ALA A 462 -10.88 8.78 -10.20
C ALA A 462 -10.46 7.62 -9.30
N ILE A 463 -11.28 6.58 -9.22
CA ILE A 463 -11.01 5.42 -8.38
C ILE A 463 -11.59 4.13 -8.97
N ARG A 464 -10.82 3.04 -8.93
CA ARG A 464 -11.39 1.69 -9.04
C ARG A 464 -12.01 1.34 -7.70
N THR A 465 -13.33 1.43 -7.61
CA THR A 465 -14.06 1.13 -6.37
C THR A 465 -13.76 -0.30 -5.92
N ARG A 466 -13.89 -0.56 -4.61
CA ARG A 466 -13.73 -1.91 -4.08
C ARG A 466 -14.81 -2.85 -4.62
N ASP A 467 -16.01 -2.31 -4.81
CA ASP A 467 -17.21 -3.07 -5.14
C ASP A 467 -18.08 -2.31 -6.15
N ASN A 468 -19.16 -2.96 -6.57
CA ASN A 468 -20.07 -2.47 -7.60
C ASN A 468 -21.08 -1.45 -7.11
N LEU A 469 -21.27 -1.27 -5.81
CA LEU A 469 -22.12 -0.22 -5.24
C LEU A 469 -21.24 0.88 -4.65
N VAL A 470 -21.53 2.14 -4.97
CA VAL A 470 -20.73 3.27 -4.49
C VAL A 470 -21.60 4.47 -4.25
N ARG A 471 -21.31 5.20 -3.18
CA ARG A 471 -21.85 6.52 -2.91
C ARG A 471 -20.73 7.54 -3.12
N PRO A 472 -20.70 8.25 -4.26
CA PRO A 472 -19.60 9.18 -4.56
C PRO A 472 -19.63 10.39 -3.62
N PRO A 473 -18.61 10.61 -2.76
CA PRO A 473 -18.54 11.84 -1.95
C PRO A 473 -18.21 13.06 -2.81
N ILE A 474 -18.76 14.21 -2.45
CA ILE A 474 -18.40 15.50 -3.04
C ILE A 474 -18.00 16.50 -1.95
N TYR A 475 -17.39 17.61 -2.37
CA TYR A 475 -16.78 18.58 -1.48
C TYR A 475 -17.23 20.03 -1.74
N ASP A 476 -18.21 20.21 -2.64
CA ASP A 476 -18.84 21.49 -2.92
C ASP A 476 -20.32 21.29 -3.33
N ASN A 477 -21.24 21.63 -2.44
CA ASN A 477 -22.68 21.45 -2.69
C ASN A 477 -23.26 22.44 -3.70
N ALA A 478 -22.50 23.48 -4.09
CA ALA A 478 -22.96 24.48 -5.06
C ALA A 478 -22.72 24.06 -6.52
N LYS A 479 -21.98 22.97 -6.74
CA LYS A 479 -21.59 22.50 -8.08
C LYS A 479 -22.49 21.37 -8.59
N THR A 480 -22.51 21.24 -9.92
CA THR A 480 -23.03 20.09 -10.66
C THR A 480 -21.88 19.19 -11.08
N TYR A 481 -22.13 17.89 -11.12
CA TYR A 481 -21.10 16.88 -11.35
C TYR A 481 -21.46 15.96 -12.51
N ARG A 482 -20.41 15.54 -13.23
CA ARG A 482 -20.46 14.50 -14.24
C ARG A 482 -19.71 13.27 -13.71
N ILE A 483 -20.31 12.10 -13.85
CA ILE A 483 -19.70 10.82 -13.51
C ILE A 483 -19.46 10.05 -14.80
N GLU A 484 -18.24 9.56 -14.97
CA GLU A 484 -17.89 8.64 -16.05
C GLU A 484 -17.43 7.32 -15.48
N LEU A 485 -17.99 6.24 -16.02
CA LEU A 485 -17.56 4.89 -15.75
C LEU A 485 -16.71 4.40 -16.93
N SER A 486 -15.66 3.63 -16.65
CA SER A 486 -14.77 3.09 -17.69
C SER A 486 -15.45 2.12 -18.67
N ASP A 487 -16.70 1.74 -18.43
CA ASP A 487 -17.52 0.95 -19.35
C ASP A 487 -18.33 1.81 -20.34
N GLY A 488 -18.13 3.14 -20.33
CA GLY A 488 -18.74 4.08 -21.26
C GLY A 488 -20.03 4.72 -20.76
N ARG A 489 -20.53 4.37 -19.57
CA ARG A 489 -21.68 5.07 -18.98
C ARG A 489 -21.28 6.44 -18.47
N ILE A 490 -22.11 7.45 -18.77
CA ILE A 490 -21.92 8.84 -18.37
C ILE A 490 -23.20 9.34 -17.70
N PHE A 491 -23.07 9.92 -16.51
CA PHE A 491 -24.15 10.55 -15.76
C PHE A 491 -23.86 12.04 -15.61
N THR A 492 -24.62 12.88 -16.30
CA THR A 492 -24.53 14.35 -16.28
C THR A 492 -25.54 14.97 -15.32
N ASN A 493 -25.39 16.24 -14.99
CA ASN A 493 -26.27 17.03 -14.13
C ASN A 493 -26.52 16.36 -12.76
N GLN A 494 -25.49 15.70 -12.21
CA GLN A 494 -25.59 15.09 -10.89
C GLN A 494 -25.49 16.18 -9.82
N ILE A 495 -26.53 16.28 -8.99
CA ILE A 495 -26.62 17.28 -7.93
C ILE A 495 -26.31 16.60 -6.60
N PRO A 496 -25.50 17.23 -5.73
CA PRO A 496 -25.25 16.72 -4.40
C PRO A 496 -26.49 16.59 -3.52
N VAL A 497 -26.51 15.54 -2.70
CA VAL A 497 -27.51 15.26 -1.67
C VAL A 497 -26.81 15.10 -0.32
N THR A 498 -27.34 15.73 0.73
CA THR A 498 -26.87 15.52 2.09
C THR A 498 -27.47 14.25 2.66
N LEU A 499 -26.65 13.38 3.27
CA LEU A 499 -27.16 12.21 3.96
C LEU A 499 -27.95 12.63 5.20
N PRO A 500 -29.12 12.02 5.47
CA PRO A 500 -29.83 12.24 6.71
C PRO A 500 -28.99 11.87 7.94
N ASP A 501 -29.12 12.64 9.01
CA ASP A 501 -28.39 12.39 10.26
C ASP A 501 -28.93 11.18 11.03
N ASP A 502 -30.19 10.80 10.78
CA ASP A 502 -30.81 9.64 11.40
C ASP A 502 -30.22 8.33 10.85
N ALA A 503 -29.87 7.44 11.78
CA ALA A 503 -29.38 6.13 11.44
C ALA A 503 -30.51 5.32 10.76
N SER A 504 -30.21 4.69 9.64
CA SER A 504 -31.13 3.82 8.90
C SER A 504 -30.36 2.76 8.12
N ILE A 505 -31.01 1.63 7.86
CA ILE A 505 -30.56 0.64 6.88
C ILE A 505 -31.44 0.85 5.64
N ASN A 506 -30.84 1.36 4.56
CA ASN A 506 -31.52 1.59 3.29
C ASN A 506 -31.60 0.28 2.48
N SER A 507 -30.55 -0.54 2.55
CA SER A 507 -30.55 -1.92 2.03
C SER A 507 -29.56 -2.81 2.77
N PHE A 508 -29.84 -4.12 2.79
CA PHE A 508 -28.91 -5.16 3.24
C PHE A 508 -29.18 -6.44 2.45
N ASP A 509 -28.25 -6.78 1.56
CA ASP A 509 -28.38 -7.81 0.54
C ASP A 509 -27.24 -8.84 0.62
N ALA A 510 -27.52 -10.06 0.15
CA ALA A 510 -26.51 -11.06 -0.17
C ALA A 510 -26.51 -11.26 -1.68
N LEU A 511 -25.41 -10.90 -2.36
CA LEU A 511 -25.36 -10.97 -3.83
C LEU A 511 -25.45 -12.42 -4.35
N ILE A 512 -24.91 -13.37 -3.59
CA ILE A 512 -25.02 -14.80 -3.88
C ILE A 512 -25.72 -15.47 -2.68
N PRO A 513 -27.05 -15.43 -2.59
CA PRO A 513 -27.78 -15.90 -1.40
C PRO A 513 -27.79 -17.44 -1.27
N ARG A 514 -27.26 -18.17 -2.26
CA ARG A 514 -27.15 -19.64 -2.26
C ARG A 514 -25.77 -20.06 -2.73
N ILE A 515 -25.04 -20.77 -1.88
CA ILE A 515 -23.66 -21.22 -2.11
C ILE A 515 -23.52 -22.71 -1.76
N THR A 516 -22.43 -23.36 -2.16
CA THR A 516 -22.02 -24.66 -1.62
C THR A 516 -21.03 -24.49 -0.47
N PRO A 517 -20.82 -25.50 0.41
CA PRO A 517 -19.84 -25.39 1.49
C PRO A 517 -18.46 -24.97 0.97
N GLY A 518 -17.89 -23.93 1.58
CA GLY A 518 -16.58 -23.36 1.20
C GLY A 518 -16.60 -22.38 0.02
N GLN A 519 -17.74 -22.19 -0.66
CA GLN A 519 -17.93 -21.03 -1.54
C GLN A 519 -18.20 -19.77 -0.72
N SER A 520 -17.98 -18.62 -1.34
CA SER A 520 -18.17 -17.31 -0.71
C SER A 520 -19.42 -16.61 -1.25
N SER A 521 -20.10 -15.87 -0.37
CA SER A 521 -21.15 -14.91 -0.69
C SER A 521 -20.69 -13.52 -0.26
N LEU A 522 -21.10 -12.49 -1.01
CA LEU A 522 -20.81 -11.10 -0.68
C LEU A 522 -22.05 -10.47 -0.05
N LEU A 523 -21.93 -10.12 1.23
CA LEU A 523 -22.91 -9.29 1.92
C LEU A 523 -22.64 -7.83 1.60
N ARG A 524 -23.70 -7.06 1.39
CA ARG A 524 -23.65 -5.65 0.99
C ARG A 524 -24.72 -4.85 1.72
N TRP A 525 -24.39 -3.65 2.17
CA TRP A 525 -25.34 -2.77 2.84
C TRP A 525 -25.16 -1.30 2.46
N ASP A 526 -26.27 -0.58 2.53
CA ASP A 526 -26.37 0.87 2.42
C ASP A 526 -27.02 1.43 3.70
N ILE A 527 -26.34 2.37 4.35
CA ILE A 527 -26.79 3.08 5.54
C ILE A 527 -26.62 4.60 5.40
N ASN A 528 -27.38 5.39 6.17
CA ASN A 528 -27.23 6.84 6.25
C ASN A 528 -26.15 7.27 7.26
N SER A 529 -26.33 6.89 8.52
CA SER A 529 -25.44 7.23 9.62
C SER A 529 -25.40 6.09 10.65
N GLY A 530 -24.34 6.06 11.47
CA GLY A 530 -24.19 5.08 12.53
C GLY A 530 -22.86 5.26 13.27
N ALA A 531 -22.87 5.24 14.59
CA ALA A 531 -21.65 5.26 15.41
C ALA A 531 -21.05 3.85 15.48
N THR A 532 -21.91 2.86 15.72
CA THR A 532 -21.53 1.43 15.70
C THR A 532 -22.25 0.72 14.56
N ILE A 533 -21.53 -0.14 13.87
CA ILE A 533 -22.05 -0.98 12.78
C ILE A 533 -21.51 -2.37 13.04
N THR A 534 -22.41 -3.31 13.31
CA THR A 534 -22.04 -4.70 13.57
C THR A 534 -22.74 -5.66 12.63
N LEU A 535 -22.07 -6.77 12.34
CA LEU A 535 -22.63 -7.90 11.60
C LEU A 535 -22.50 -9.14 12.48
N ASN A 536 -23.61 -9.68 12.96
CA ASN A 536 -23.60 -10.73 14.00
C ASN A 536 -22.70 -10.35 15.19
N GLU A 537 -22.84 -9.12 15.69
CA GLU A 537 -22.06 -8.54 16.81
C GLU A 537 -20.61 -8.14 16.47
N ASP A 538 -20.03 -8.64 15.36
CA ASP A 538 -18.69 -8.24 14.93
C ASP A 538 -18.68 -6.82 14.36
N ASN A 539 -17.72 -5.99 14.79
CA ASN A 539 -17.61 -4.62 14.30
C ASN A 539 -17.16 -4.57 12.83
N VAL A 540 -18.07 -4.13 11.96
CA VAL A 540 -17.82 -3.99 10.51
C VAL A 540 -17.67 -2.54 10.06
N ARG A 541 -17.47 -1.60 10.99
CA ARG A 541 -17.29 -0.18 10.65
C ARG A 541 -16.17 0.05 9.63
N SER A 542 -15.07 -0.67 9.75
CA SER A 542 -13.94 -0.55 8.82
C SER A 542 -14.23 -1.05 7.40
N PHE A 543 -15.33 -1.76 7.20
CA PHE A 543 -15.81 -2.22 5.91
C PHE A 543 -16.89 -1.31 5.32
N THR A 544 -17.32 -0.27 6.05
CA THR A 544 -18.35 0.69 5.63
C THR A 544 -17.71 2.03 5.30
N ILE A 545 -17.73 2.43 4.03
CA ILE A 545 -17.19 3.70 3.53
C ILE A 545 -18.33 4.50 2.92
N ASP A 546 -18.46 5.77 3.32
CA ASP A 546 -19.52 6.67 2.83
C ASP A 546 -20.92 6.06 2.97
N GLY A 547 -21.13 5.27 4.03
CA GLY A 547 -22.37 4.55 4.31
C GLY A 547 -22.63 3.31 3.47
N ILE A 548 -21.72 2.93 2.56
CA ILE A 548 -21.80 1.67 1.83
C ILE A 548 -20.79 0.68 2.40
N GLY A 549 -21.23 -0.52 2.76
CA GLY A 549 -20.34 -1.55 3.27
C GLY A 549 -20.55 -2.92 2.67
N PHE A 550 -19.49 -3.73 2.77
CA PHE A 550 -19.39 -5.01 2.09
C PHE A 550 -18.53 -5.96 2.89
N MET A 551 -18.93 -7.22 2.95
CA MET A 551 -18.14 -8.27 3.59
C MET A 551 -18.36 -9.59 2.88
N GLU A 552 -17.26 -10.21 2.45
CA GLU A 552 -17.29 -11.57 1.94
C GLU A 552 -17.41 -12.55 3.12
N VAL A 553 -18.29 -13.53 2.98
CA VAL A 553 -18.55 -14.57 3.98
C VAL A 553 -18.55 -15.93 3.30
N SER A 554 -18.02 -16.96 3.97
CA SER A 554 -17.97 -18.32 3.43
C SER A 554 -18.50 -19.34 4.44
N PRO A 555 -19.79 -19.27 4.82
CA PRO A 555 -20.33 -20.17 5.83
C PRO A 555 -20.36 -21.62 5.33
N LEU A 556 -20.16 -22.56 6.26
CA LEU A 556 -20.21 -24.01 5.97
C LEU A 556 -21.63 -24.59 6.06
N GLU A 557 -22.54 -23.87 6.73
CA GLU A 557 -23.94 -24.22 6.91
C GLU A 557 -24.81 -22.98 6.66
N THR A 558 -26.10 -23.16 6.35
CA THR A 558 -27.02 -22.03 6.15
C THR A 558 -26.96 -21.10 7.36
N THR A 559 -26.60 -19.84 7.11
CA THR A 559 -26.29 -18.87 8.16
C THR A 559 -27.10 -17.61 7.94
N THR A 560 -27.73 -17.12 9.00
CA THR A 560 -28.38 -15.81 9.04
C THR A 560 -27.37 -14.76 9.52
N TYR A 561 -27.22 -13.70 8.73
CA TYR A 561 -26.43 -12.53 9.06
C TYR A 561 -27.36 -11.40 9.44
N THR A 562 -27.07 -10.72 10.55
CA THR A 562 -27.84 -9.59 11.06
C THR A 562 -26.94 -8.36 11.11
N LEU A 563 -27.21 -7.38 10.24
CA LEU A 563 -26.59 -6.07 10.30
C LEU A 563 -27.30 -5.25 11.37
N THR A 564 -26.56 -4.64 12.28
CA THR A 564 -27.10 -3.79 13.34
C THR A 564 -26.37 -2.45 13.40
N ILE A 565 -27.13 -1.36 13.44
CA ILE A 565 -26.63 0.01 13.63
C ILE A 565 -27.03 0.50 15.02
N ASN A 566 -26.06 1.07 15.75
CA ASN A 566 -26.26 1.66 17.09
C ASN A 566 -26.92 0.70 18.10
N GLY A 567 -26.86 -0.62 17.86
CA GLY A 567 -27.45 -1.65 18.71
C GLY A 567 -28.99 -1.77 18.64
N THR A 568 -29.68 -0.93 17.85
CA THR A 568 -31.15 -0.85 17.87
C THR A 568 -31.80 -1.07 16.51
N ILE A 569 -31.16 -0.63 15.43
CA ILE A 569 -31.69 -0.74 14.07
C ILE A 569 -31.06 -1.97 13.44
N SER A 570 -31.85 -2.96 13.05
CA SER A 570 -31.33 -4.20 12.50
C SER A 570 -32.11 -4.70 11.29
N GLN A 571 -31.39 -5.37 10.40
CA GLN A 571 -31.94 -6.10 9.26
C GLN A 571 -31.17 -7.41 9.11
N ALA A 572 -31.86 -8.50 8.78
CA ALA A 572 -31.27 -9.81 8.63
C ALA A 572 -31.41 -10.35 7.21
N ILE A 573 -30.41 -11.13 6.78
CA ILE A 573 -30.43 -11.87 5.52
C ILE A 573 -29.86 -13.27 5.73
N GLU A 574 -30.38 -14.24 4.98
CA GLU A 574 -29.94 -15.63 5.03
C GLU A 574 -29.05 -15.96 3.82
N VAL A 575 -27.89 -16.57 4.07
CA VAL A 575 -27.07 -17.22 3.04
C VAL A 575 -27.28 -18.72 3.17
N GLN A 576 -27.93 -19.32 2.18
CA GLN A 576 -28.24 -20.75 2.17
C GLN A 576 -27.03 -21.55 1.67
N VAL A 577 -26.61 -22.55 2.44
CA VAL A 577 -25.54 -23.46 2.03
C VAL A 577 -26.17 -24.77 1.54
N LEU A 578 -26.15 -24.93 0.22
CA LEU A 578 -26.61 -26.14 -0.45
C LEU A 578 -25.53 -27.19 -0.33
N GLN A 579 -25.76 -28.21 0.50
CA GLN A 579 -24.84 -29.35 0.58
C GLN A 579 -24.68 -29.97 -0.81
N LEU A 580 -23.41 -30.13 -1.23
CA LEU A 580 -23.11 -30.90 -2.42
C LEU A 580 -23.67 -32.32 -2.22
N PRO A 581 -24.27 -32.93 -3.26
CA PRO A 581 -24.60 -34.34 -3.18
C PRO A 581 -23.31 -35.11 -2.83
N PRO A 582 -23.39 -36.13 -1.97
CA PRO A 582 -22.23 -36.89 -1.56
C PRO A 582 -21.46 -37.38 -2.79
N ILE A 583 -20.13 -37.25 -2.77
CA ILE A 583 -19.29 -37.92 -3.76
C ILE A 583 -19.50 -39.42 -3.54
N ILE A 584 -20.17 -40.04 -4.50
CA ILE A 584 -20.43 -41.48 -4.44
C ILE A 584 -19.25 -42.16 -5.11
N ASP A 585 -18.40 -42.80 -4.31
CA ASP A 585 -17.44 -43.75 -4.85
C ASP A 585 -18.21 -44.96 -5.40
N PRO A 586 -17.98 -45.35 -6.66
CA PRO A 586 -18.56 -46.57 -7.18
C PRO A 586 -18.03 -47.76 -6.38
N THR A 587 -18.85 -48.80 -6.20
CA THR A 587 -18.34 -50.06 -5.62
C THR A 587 -17.22 -50.61 -6.50
N ALA A 588 -16.29 -51.38 -5.92
CA ALA A 588 -15.25 -52.05 -6.71
C ALA A 588 -15.86 -52.84 -7.89
N ALA A 589 -15.30 -52.65 -9.08
CA ALA A 589 -15.70 -53.40 -10.26
C ALA A 589 -15.28 -54.87 -10.11
N THR A 590 -16.18 -55.80 -10.42
CA THR A 590 -15.88 -57.24 -10.38
C THR A 590 -16.23 -57.90 -11.71
N ASN A 591 -15.39 -58.85 -12.16
CA ASN A 591 -15.60 -59.65 -13.37
C ASN A 591 -16.30 -61.00 -13.10
N ASN A 592 -16.57 -61.35 -11.83
CA ASN A 592 -17.02 -62.69 -11.47
C ASN A 592 -17.91 -62.72 -10.22
N SER A 593 -18.97 -63.54 -10.28
CA SER A 593 -19.85 -64.03 -9.20
C SER A 593 -20.56 -63.05 -8.26
N GLN A 594 -20.12 -61.79 -8.15
CA GLN A 594 -20.77 -60.82 -7.28
C GLN A 594 -22.06 -60.32 -7.94
N THR A 595 -23.18 -60.81 -7.44
CA THR A 595 -24.51 -60.42 -7.91
C THR A 595 -25.15 -59.34 -7.04
N THR A 596 -24.48 -58.92 -5.96
CA THR A 596 -25.08 -58.07 -4.91
C THR A 596 -24.13 -56.93 -4.55
N PHE A 597 -24.64 -55.71 -4.55
CA PHE A 597 -23.90 -54.48 -4.25
C PHE A 597 -24.65 -53.70 -3.17
N SER A 598 -23.93 -53.19 -2.17
CA SER A 598 -24.54 -52.46 -1.07
C SER A 598 -23.84 -51.12 -0.87
N SER A 599 -24.63 -50.10 -0.54
CA SER A 599 -24.15 -48.77 -0.20
C SER A 599 -25.00 -48.22 0.94
N PRO A 600 -24.43 -47.37 1.82
CA PRO A 600 -25.23 -46.50 2.66
C PRO A 600 -26.26 -45.73 1.81
N TYR A 601 -27.50 -45.64 2.32
CA TYR A 601 -28.58 -44.86 1.77
C TYR A 601 -28.30 -43.39 2.04
N GLN A 602 -28.04 -42.63 0.97
CA GLN A 602 -27.64 -41.24 1.07
C GLN A 602 -28.83 -40.35 1.49
N ALA A 603 -28.57 -39.34 2.32
CA ALA A 603 -29.60 -38.39 2.73
C ALA A 603 -30.18 -37.66 1.50
N GLY A 604 -31.52 -37.63 1.38
CA GLY A 604 -32.21 -37.00 0.26
C GLY A 604 -32.22 -37.79 -1.06
N ALA A 605 -31.54 -38.94 -1.15
CA ALA A 605 -31.55 -39.78 -2.35
C ALA A 605 -32.82 -40.64 -2.45
N ARG A 606 -33.17 -41.03 -3.67
CA ARG A 606 -34.25 -41.99 -3.93
C ARG A 606 -33.68 -43.34 -4.34
N ALA A 607 -34.29 -44.44 -3.87
CA ALA A 607 -33.79 -45.79 -4.10
C ALA A 607 -33.57 -46.12 -5.59
N GLU A 608 -34.39 -45.58 -6.49
CA GLU A 608 -34.26 -45.74 -7.94
C GLU A 608 -32.94 -45.20 -8.52
N GLN A 609 -32.28 -44.27 -7.82
CA GLN A 609 -31.01 -43.67 -8.24
C GLN A 609 -29.81 -44.58 -7.99
N PHE A 610 -29.94 -45.60 -7.13
CA PHE A 610 -28.90 -46.62 -6.98
C PHE A 610 -29.00 -47.63 -8.12
N MET A 611 -28.03 -47.60 -9.03
CA MET A 611 -28.04 -48.36 -10.28
C MET A 611 -26.86 -49.31 -10.34
N ILE A 612 -27.04 -50.46 -11.00
CA ILE A 612 -25.92 -51.29 -11.44
C ILE A 612 -25.55 -50.87 -12.85
N VAL A 613 -24.27 -50.55 -13.07
CA VAL A 613 -23.69 -50.26 -14.38
C VAL A 613 -22.80 -51.43 -14.80
N LYS A 614 -22.64 -51.59 -16.11
CA LYS A 614 -21.76 -52.58 -16.72
C LYS A 614 -20.72 -51.95 -17.63
N SER A 615 -19.59 -52.61 -17.77
CA SER A 615 -18.51 -52.25 -18.70
C SER A 615 -17.83 -53.50 -19.25
N THR A 616 -17.26 -53.42 -20.44
CA THR A 616 -16.41 -54.46 -21.04
C THR A 616 -14.93 -54.06 -21.08
N ASP A 617 -14.61 -52.81 -20.76
CA ASP A 617 -13.25 -52.24 -20.88
C ASP A 617 -12.79 -51.51 -19.60
N LEU A 618 -13.61 -51.51 -18.54
CA LEU A 618 -13.44 -50.77 -17.28
C LEU A 618 -13.38 -49.23 -17.42
N ILE A 619 -13.50 -48.71 -18.65
CA ILE A 619 -13.41 -47.28 -18.96
C ILE A 619 -14.82 -46.73 -19.21
N ASN A 620 -15.60 -47.41 -20.08
CA ASN A 620 -16.92 -46.99 -20.49
C ASN A 620 -17.98 -47.80 -19.71
N TRP A 621 -18.78 -47.10 -18.91
CA TRP A 621 -19.81 -47.71 -18.07
C TRP A 621 -21.21 -47.33 -18.55
N SER A 622 -22.10 -48.33 -18.62
CA SER A 622 -23.47 -48.16 -19.09
C SER A 622 -24.47 -48.71 -18.06
N PRO A 623 -25.56 -47.98 -17.73
CA PRO A 623 -26.54 -48.44 -16.75
C PRO A 623 -27.34 -49.62 -17.27
N LEU A 624 -27.56 -50.60 -16.39
CA LEU A 624 -28.49 -51.69 -16.66
C LEU A 624 -29.94 -51.19 -16.60
N PRO A 625 -30.85 -51.76 -17.42
CA PRO A 625 -32.28 -51.53 -17.28
C PRO A 625 -32.77 -51.86 -15.88
N ALA A 626 -33.77 -51.12 -15.38
CA ALA A 626 -34.29 -51.32 -14.02
C ALA A 626 -34.88 -52.72 -13.77
N ALA A 627 -35.29 -53.44 -14.82
CA ALA A 627 -35.77 -54.82 -14.73
C ALA A 627 -34.64 -55.86 -14.54
N SER A 628 -33.39 -55.47 -14.79
CA SER A 628 -32.22 -56.35 -14.74
C SER A 628 -31.67 -56.56 -13.33
N PHE A 629 -32.20 -55.88 -12.32
CA PHE A 629 -31.80 -56.03 -10.93
C PHE A 629 -32.91 -55.58 -9.98
N SER A 630 -32.92 -56.11 -8.76
CA SER A 630 -33.80 -55.69 -7.68
C SER A 630 -33.08 -54.79 -6.69
N ARG A 631 -33.84 -54.01 -5.92
CA ARG A 631 -33.32 -53.13 -4.86
C ARG A 631 -34.07 -53.39 -3.56
N GLN A 632 -33.35 -53.38 -2.46
CA GLN A 632 -33.94 -53.51 -1.13
C GLN A 632 -33.28 -52.51 -0.18
N ILE A 633 -34.10 -51.77 0.57
CA ILE A 633 -33.64 -50.83 1.60
C ILE A 633 -33.76 -51.52 2.95
N ASN A 634 -32.70 -51.44 3.77
CA ASN A 634 -32.68 -51.92 5.14
C ASN A 634 -31.98 -50.90 6.03
N GLY A 635 -32.77 -50.17 6.83
CA GLY A 635 -32.28 -49.05 7.64
C GLY A 635 -31.59 -48.00 6.76
N THR A 636 -30.32 -47.72 7.06
CA THR A 636 -29.48 -46.76 6.34
C THR A 636 -28.69 -47.40 5.19
N THR A 637 -29.03 -48.60 4.72
CA THR A 637 -28.32 -49.28 3.62
C THR A 637 -29.28 -49.69 2.51
N ILE A 638 -28.88 -49.50 1.26
CA ILE A 638 -29.55 -50.07 0.08
C ILE A 638 -28.68 -51.16 -0.54
N THR A 639 -29.33 -52.24 -0.94
CA THR A 639 -28.72 -53.36 -1.63
C THR A 639 -29.36 -53.54 -3.00
N ALA A 640 -28.55 -53.52 -4.06
CA ALA A 640 -28.95 -53.83 -5.42
C ALA A 640 -28.45 -55.22 -5.80
N LYS A 641 -29.34 -56.07 -6.33
CA LYS A 641 -29.02 -57.46 -6.69
C LYS A 641 -29.38 -57.75 -8.14
N LEU A 642 -28.41 -58.18 -8.94
CA LEU A 642 -28.61 -58.63 -10.33
C LEU A 642 -29.65 -59.74 -10.39
N SER A 643 -30.54 -59.67 -11.39
CA SER A 643 -31.55 -60.69 -11.64
C SER A 643 -30.92 -61.99 -12.11
N SER A 644 -31.45 -63.13 -11.64
CA SER A 644 -30.89 -64.48 -11.89
C SER A 644 -30.92 -64.95 -13.34
N PHE A 645 -31.64 -64.26 -14.24
CA PHE A 645 -31.73 -64.59 -15.67
C PHE A 645 -30.67 -63.87 -16.54
N LEU A 646 -29.84 -63.00 -15.96
CA LEU A 646 -28.68 -62.48 -16.66
C LEU A 646 -27.65 -63.59 -16.81
N THR A 647 -27.40 -64.03 -18.05
CA THR A 647 -26.36 -65.02 -18.36
C THR A 647 -24.99 -64.47 -17.96
N SER A 648 -24.21 -65.25 -17.22
CA SER A 648 -22.87 -64.86 -16.80
C SER A 648 -21.93 -64.74 -18.00
N ASP A 649 -21.56 -63.52 -18.36
CA ASP A 649 -20.49 -63.23 -19.31
C ASP A 649 -19.23 -62.82 -18.52
N PRO A 650 -18.15 -63.62 -18.55
CA PRO A 650 -16.92 -63.32 -17.81
C PRO A 650 -16.13 -62.12 -18.35
N SER A 651 -16.53 -61.57 -19.51
CA SER A 651 -15.94 -60.35 -20.09
C SER A 651 -16.63 -59.06 -19.65
N VAL A 652 -17.72 -59.16 -18.87
CA VAL A 652 -18.50 -58.00 -18.41
C VAL A 652 -18.23 -57.75 -16.92
N PHE A 653 -17.83 -56.53 -16.62
CA PHE A 653 -17.66 -56.05 -15.26
C PHE A 653 -18.92 -55.35 -14.78
N TYR A 654 -19.25 -55.53 -13.52
CA TYR A 654 -20.36 -54.85 -12.86
C TYR A 654 -19.87 -54.06 -11.66
N ARG A 655 -20.50 -52.90 -11.43
CA ARG A 655 -20.42 -52.15 -10.19
C ARG A 655 -21.76 -51.44 -9.95
N ALA A 656 -22.03 -51.08 -8.71
CA ALA A 656 -23.12 -50.17 -8.40
C ALA A 656 -22.60 -48.75 -8.19
N GLU A 657 -23.37 -47.80 -8.65
CA GLU A 657 -23.14 -46.38 -8.43
C GLU A 657 -24.48 -45.66 -8.27
N TRP A 658 -24.45 -44.54 -7.57
CA TRP A 658 -25.60 -43.67 -7.46
C TRP A 658 -25.59 -42.69 -8.64
N LYS A 659 -26.66 -42.71 -9.43
CA LYS A 659 -26.82 -41.78 -10.54
C LYS A 659 -27.35 -40.46 -9.98
N ILE A 660 -26.54 -39.41 -10.03
CA ILE A 660 -27.00 -38.06 -9.69
C ILE A 660 -28.06 -37.69 -10.71
N GLY A 661 -29.32 -37.62 -10.27
CA GLY A 661 -30.34 -36.99 -11.07
C GLY A 661 -29.98 -35.52 -11.17
N ILE A 662 -29.74 -35.03 -12.38
CA ILE A 662 -29.84 -33.59 -12.62
C ILE A 662 -31.32 -33.30 -12.34
N SER A 663 -31.63 -32.69 -11.20
CA SER A 663 -32.98 -32.23 -10.93
C SER A 663 -33.38 -31.29 -12.06
N ARG A 664 -34.52 -31.54 -12.70
CA ARG A 664 -35.23 -30.48 -13.41
C ARG A 664 -35.76 -29.47 -12.42
#